data_AF-A0A7V1V3B0-F1
#
_entry.id   AF-A0A7V1V3B0-F1
#
_cell.length_a   1.000
_cell.length_b   1.000
_cell.length_c   1.000
_cell.angle_alpha   90.00
_cell.angle_beta   90.00
_cell.angle_gamma   90.00
#
_symmetry.space_group_name_H-M   'P 1'
#
loop_
_entity.id
_entity.type
_entity.pdbx_description
1 polymer ?
#
loop_
_entity_poly.entity_id
_entity_poly.type
_entity_poly.pdbx_seq_one_letter_code
_entity_poly.pdbx_strand_id
1 'polypeptide(L)'
;MMTPCRALLLTHTRLLALLFCCGLTCSVSPGWAAGPSDSRVDQAVEILHHELSVELFPEQHRVIAHDVITLKARGADLRELALALNPALHVKEVVLLQQGPSAAPTDQPSVEFHFVALPVESRKNAETGEQLLTARLPAPLMSGETLILQWHYEGVINEPPREPRHLRFVTPSETAGHIGSEGVYLSVETHWYPDLPGSLATFDVRVTLPEGWEAVTLGEKTSRRLVPGGPSARVESDWRVAAQTEALTLVANRFVIKTRDWTAADGQRVQVQTYLFPEDAALADEYLEASVRYLEAYTKLVGPYPFPKFAVVENFFASGLGMPSFTLLGSGVIKRHYVQPYALGHEIVHSWIGNWVLNDLKTGNWVEGLTTYLANYYYDELTGKLDQAREQRRLMLLGYAVHVWPREDYPVAQFTRKTDQKDNAIGYQKAAMVFHMLRRWIGEEAFWKGIRRLVKDHGGAYATWRDLERVFSEEAREDLRWFFAQWVERPGAPALKVRDISFHFASGRKDLPGPIPESVTVHIVQREPWYRLRFPIWIELSDGAVEKRTVEADGPETPVTVPPHAWRVRIDPDYEAFRRMPRSDLPPILNLLVTDEQRTVVLPATGTEAERAPYQDIADRLAGTRASQASSAPATEILRGDAFSADRVGGSMLILGGPAANPATGWAERACGDRVRFEPDRFTVDGQTYEGAGMVLLVSCRHPTGGGRVVTVFYGLSPAATAKVARLLFFYGWQSYLVFRDGVVVARGDFDAPGMSLEVRFDGR
;
A
#
# COMPACT_ATOMS: atom_id res chain seq x y z
N MET A 1 -23.93 35.07 -40.27
CA MET A 1 -25.32 35.16 -39.77
C MET A 1 -26.09 33.97 -40.33
N MET A 2 -26.67 33.18 -39.41
CA MET A 2 -27.76 32.20 -39.57
C MET A 2 -27.54 30.94 -40.46
N THR A 3 -27.18 29.87 -39.74
CA THR A 3 -27.69 28.46 -39.76
C THR A 3 -27.67 27.64 -41.05
N PRO A 4 -27.19 26.38 -40.98
CA PRO A 4 -27.63 25.35 -41.93
C PRO A 4 -28.22 24.07 -41.30
N CYS A 5 -28.97 23.45 -42.20
CA CYS A 5 -29.82 22.28 -42.16
C CYS A 5 -29.10 20.92 -42.02
N ARG A 6 -29.93 19.93 -41.72
CA ARG A 6 -29.70 18.48 -41.70
C ARG A 6 -29.38 17.86 -43.07
N ALA A 7 -28.54 16.83 -42.97
CA ALA A 7 -28.40 15.57 -43.72
C ALA A 7 -29.39 15.20 -44.85
N LEU A 8 -28.88 14.53 -45.91
CA LEU A 8 -29.04 13.07 -46.11
C LEU A 8 -28.30 12.54 -47.38
N LEU A 9 -27.63 11.38 -47.21
CA LEU A 9 -27.43 10.21 -48.09
C LEU A 9 -27.12 10.34 -49.60
N LEU A 10 -26.08 9.61 -50.08
CA LEU A 10 -26.23 8.49 -51.02
C LEU A 10 -24.90 7.75 -51.32
N THR A 11 -25.04 6.43 -51.47
CA THR A 11 -24.04 5.37 -51.70
C THR A 11 -23.79 5.09 -53.20
N HIS A 12 -22.62 4.52 -53.54
CA HIS A 12 -22.31 3.49 -54.57
C HIS A 12 -20.88 3.68 -55.17
N THR A 13 -20.08 2.74 -55.71
CA THR A 13 -19.94 1.27 -55.75
C THR A 13 -18.67 0.95 -56.61
N ARG A 14 -17.75 0.09 -56.13
CA ARG A 14 -16.89 -0.92 -56.81
C ARG A 14 -15.76 -0.65 -57.86
N LEU A 15 -14.62 -1.28 -57.55
CA LEU A 15 -13.75 -2.25 -58.29
C LEU A 15 -12.56 -1.84 -59.23
N LEU A 16 -11.38 -2.40 -58.86
CA LEU A 16 -10.24 -3.03 -59.60
C LEU A 16 -9.59 -2.31 -60.81
N ALA A 17 -8.32 -2.50 -61.22
CA ALA A 17 -6.98 -2.92 -60.73
C ALA A 17 -6.10 -3.05 -62.02
N LEU A 18 -4.76 -2.85 -61.94
CA LEU A 18 -3.64 -3.19 -62.88
C LEU A 18 -2.67 -1.98 -63.07
N LEU A 19 -1.46 -1.97 -62.48
CA LEU A 19 -0.13 -2.43 -63.00
C LEU A 19 0.34 -1.58 -64.22
N PHE A 20 1.53 -0.96 -64.34
CA PHE A 20 2.90 -1.24 -63.86
C PHE A 20 3.85 -0.02 -64.11
N CYS A 21 4.94 0.09 -63.32
CA CYS A 21 6.27 0.71 -63.58
C CYS A 21 6.45 2.22 -63.93
N CYS A 22 7.50 2.94 -63.52
CA CYS A 22 8.73 2.67 -62.75
C CYS A 22 9.36 4.02 -62.32
N GLY A 23 10.01 4.10 -61.14
CA GLY A 23 10.75 5.33 -60.74
C GLY A 23 11.22 5.41 -59.27
N LEU A 24 12.15 4.54 -58.87
CA LEU A 24 13.20 4.66 -57.83
C LEU A 24 12.89 5.24 -56.43
N THR A 25 12.72 4.34 -55.45
CA THR A 25 13.60 4.03 -54.28
C THR A 25 13.65 5.01 -53.10
N CYS A 26 12.97 4.65 -52.00
CA CYS A 26 13.57 4.43 -50.67
C CYS A 26 12.53 3.79 -49.74
N SER A 27 12.85 2.60 -49.24
CA SER A 27 12.00 1.72 -48.44
C SER A 27 11.82 2.23 -47.01
N VAL A 28 10.57 2.46 -46.59
CA VAL A 28 10.18 2.58 -45.18
C VAL A 28 9.46 1.28 -44.80
N SER A 29 10.13 0.44 -44.01
CA SER A 29 9.56 -0.78 -43.44
C SER A 29 8.64 -0.45 -42.25
N PRO A 30 7.62 -1.29 -41.97
CA PRO A 30 6.62 -1.03 -40.94
C PRO A 30 7.19 -1.24 -39.54
N GLY A 31 7.19 -0.20 -38.71
CA GLY A 31 7.62 -0.24 -37.33
C GLY A 31 6.71 -1.16 -36.50
N TRP A 32 7.27 -2.29 -36.08
CA TRP A 32 6.72 -3.13 -35.03
C TRP A 32 6.65 -2.32 -33.74
N ALA A 33 5.45 -2.26 -33.14
CA ALA A 33 5.28 -1.85 -31.76
C ALA A 33 6.00 -2.88 -30.88
N ALA A 34 7.11 -2.48 -30.26
CA ALA A 34 7.74 -3.24 -29.20
C ALA A 34 6.78 -3.27 -28.00
N GLY A 35 6.21 -4.45 -27.70
CA GLY A 35 5.58 -4.70 -26.42
C GLY A 35 6.62 -4.62 -25.29
N PRO A 36 6.19 -4.39 -24.03
CA PRO A 36 7.10 -4.46 -22.90
C PRO A 36 7.75 -5.85 -22.86
N SER A 37 9.08 -5.87 -22.84
CA SER A 37 9.89 -7.09 -22.88
C SER A 37 9.57 -8.00 -21.69
N ASP A 38 9.37 -9.28 -21.96
CA ASP A 38 9.44 -10.38 -20.99
C ASP A 38 10.82 -10.29 -20.30
N SER A 39 10.91 -10.09 -18.97
CA SER A 39 12.21 -10.15 -18.25
C SER A 39 12.53 -11.54 -17.75
N ARG A 40 11.91 -12.57 -18.34
CA ARG A 40 12.76 -13.66 -18.79
C ARG A 40 13.67 -13.20 -19.92
N VAL A 41 14.44 -12.12 -19.70
CA VAL A 41 15.77 -12.09 -20.27
C VAL A 41 16.34 -13.38 -19.72
N ASP A 42 16.56 -14.35 -20.59
CA ASP A 42 17.47 -15.46 -20.31
C ASP A 42 18.76 -14.78 -19.85
N GLN A 43 18.87 -14.54 -18.54
CA GLN A 43 20.08 -14.00 -17.99
C GLN A 43 21.10 -15.06 -18.30
N ALA A 44 22.06 -14.72 -19.16
CA ALA A 44 23.06 -15.67 -19.59
C ALA A 44 23.89 -16.20 -18.41
N VAL A 45 23.80 -15.54 -17.23
CA VAL A 45 24.40 -15.89 -15.95
C VAL A 45 23.40 -15.70 -14.82
N GLU A 46 23.49 -16.53 -13.79
CA GLU A 46 22.80 -16.41 -12.50
C GLU A 46 23.86 -16.31 -11.38
N ILE A 47 23.62 -15.44 -10.39
CA ILE A 47 24.41 -15.42 -9.16
C ILE A 47 23.85 -16.48 -8.19
N LEU A 48 24.71 -17.36 -7.67
CA LEU A 48 24.33 -18.41 -6.72
C LEU A 48 24.59 -17.99 -5.26
N HIS A 49 25.74 -17.37 -5.01
CA HIS A 49 26.22 -17.09 -3.66
C HIS A 49 27.19 -15.91 -3.61
N HIS A 50 27.14 -15.16 -2.52
CA HIS A 50 28.14 -14.16 -2.11
C HIS A 50 28.78 -14.56 -0.78
N GLU A 51 30.11 -14.52 -0.73
CA GLU A 51 30.86 -14.44 0.52
C GLU A 51 31.38 -13.01 0.68
N LEU A 52 30.60 -12.18 1.37
CA LEU A 52 30.78 -10.74 1.44
C LEU A 52 31.38 -10.31 2.78
N SER A 53 32.56 -9.71 2.77
CA SER A 53 33.17 -9.08 3.93
C SER A 53 33.21 -7.57 3.76
N VAL A 54 32.56 -6.83 4.66
CA VAL A 54 32.51 -5.37 4.64
C VAL A 54 33.01 -4.75 5.92
N GLU A 55 33.84 -3.72 5.77
CA GLU A 55 34.28 -2.85 6.85
C GLU A 55 33.68 -1.46 6.67
N LEU A 56 32.95 -1.00 7.68
CA LEU A 56 32.18 0.23 7.66
C LEU A 56 32.80 1.28 8.58
N PHE A 57 32.92 2.51 8.07
CA PHE A 57 33.45 3.66 8.79
C PHE A 57 32.39 4.77 8.86
N PRO A 58 31.45 4.72 9.82
CA PRO A 58 30.37 5.70 9.99
C PRO A 58 30.81 7.17 9.95
N GLU A 59 31.87 7.52 10.69
CA GLU A 59 32.40 8.90 10.77
C GLU A 59 33.01 9.40 9.45
N GLN A 60 33.26 8.51 8.48
CA GLN A 60 33.88 8.82 7.20
C GLN A 60 32.94 8.60 6.01
N HIS A 61 31.70 8.16 6.28
CA HIS A 61 30.74 7.72 5.27
C HIS A 61 31.30 6.63 4.31
N ARG A 62 32.29 5.86 4.77
CA ARG A 62 33.12 5.00 3.92
C ARG A 62 32.84 3.52 4.14
N VAL A 63 32.95 2.75 3.06
CA VAL A 63 32.94 1.28 3.06
C VAL A 63 34.18 0.74 2.34
N ILE A 64 34.73 -0.35 2.85
CA ILE A 64 35.70 -1.22 2.17
C ILE A 64 35.08 -2.61 2.11
N ALA A 65 35.09 -3.24 0.96
CA ALA A 65 34.41 -4.52 0.76
C ALA A 65 35.23 -5.49 -0.08
N HIS A 66 35.17 -6.76 0.32
CA HIS A 66 35.66 -7.91 -0.40
C HIS A 66 34.49 -8.86 -0.63
N ASP A 67 34.25 -9.27 -1.87
CA ASP A 67 33.14 -10.15 -2.21
C ASP A 67 33.62 -11.31 -3.09
N VAL A 68 33.36 -12.55 -2.68
CA VAL A 68 33.55 -13.72 -3.52
C VAL A 68 32.20 -14.15 -4.06
N ILE A 69 32.01 -13.96 -5.36
CA ILE A 69 30.75 -14.20 -6.05
C ILE A 69 30.86 -15.50 -6.82
N THR A 70 29.96 -16.45 -6.54
CA THR A 70 29.80 -17.68 -7.30
C THR A 70 28.65 -17.51 -8.29
N LEU A 71 28.95 -17.64 -9.57
CA LEU A 71 28.00 -17.50 -10.67
C LEU A 71 27.89 -18.78 -11.49
N LYS A 72 26.76 -18.96 -12.18
CA LYS A 72 26.51 -20.07 -13.10
C LYS A 72 25.98 -19.57 -14.44
N ALA A 73 26.56 -20.05 -15.53
CA ALA A 73 26.04 -19.74 -16.87
C ALA A 73 24.74 -20.51 -17.15
N ARG A 74 23.76 -19.80 -17.70
CA ARG A 74 22.52 -20.37 -18.26
C ARG A 74 22.51 -20.32 -19.79
N GLY A 75 23.20 -19.35 -20.40
CA GLY A 75 23.36 -19.21 -21.86
C GLY A 75 24.56 -19.95 -22.44
N ALA A 76 24.62 -20.09 -23.76
CA ALA A 76 25.79 -20.62 -24.47
C ALA A 76 26.80 -19.50 -24.79
N ASP A 77 28.10 -19.75 -24.58
CA ASP A 77 29.23 -18.88 -24.97
C ASP A 77 29.16 -17.45 -24.37
N LEU A 78 29.33 -17.34 -23.05
CA LEU A 78 29.41 -16.04 -22.38
C LEU A 78 30.86 -15.55 -22.30
N ARG A 79 31.16 -14.39 -22.90
CA ARG A 79 32.52 -13.82 -22.95
C ARG A 79 32.72 -12.59 -22.08
N GLU A 80 31.64 -11.96 -21.68
CA GLU A 80 31.65 -10.76 -20.85
C GLU A 80 30.61 -10.93 -19.74
N LEU A 81 30.98 -10.55 -18.53
CA LEU A 81 30.08 -10.48 -17.37
C LEU A 81 29.87 -9.02 -17.01
N ALA A 82 28.61 -8.61 -16.85
CA ALA A 82 28.25 -7.26 -16.45
C ALA A 82 27.50 -7.28 -15.11
N LEU A 83 28.05 -6.62 -14.09
CA LEU A 83 27.42 -6.46 -12.78
C LEU A 83 27.20 -4.97 -12.46
N ALA A 84 26.12 -4.64 -11.77
CA ALA A 84 25.82 -3.30 -11.30
C ALA A 84 26.56 -3.01 -9.99
N LEU A 85 27.12 -1.81 -9.86
CA LEU A 85 27.72 -1.29 -8.62
C LEU A 85 27.48 0.22 -8.51
N ASN A 86 27.48 0.76 -7.30
CA ASN A 86 27.35 2.19 -7.08
C ASN A 86 28.54 2.95 -7.72
N PRO A 87 28.30 4.06 -8.46
CA PRO A 87 29.36 4.87 -9.06
C PRO A 87 30.35 5.51 -8.08
N ALA A 88 29.99 5.62 -6.80
CA ALA A 88 30.87 6.12 -5.75
C ALA A 88 31.82 5.05 -5.18
N LEU A 89 31.66 3.78 -5.59
CA LEU A 89 32.52 2.67 -5.18
C LEU A 89 33.56 2.37 -6.27
N HIS A 90 34.82 2.46 -5.90
CA HIS A 90 35.95 2.24 -6.79
C HIS A 90 36.47 0.82 -6.62
N VAL A 91 36.34 0.03 -7.69
CA VAL A 91 36.94 -1.30 -7.78
C VAL A 91 38.47 -1.18 -7.83
N LYS A 92 39.13 -1.81 -6.88
CA LYS A 92 40.60 -1.93 -6.80
C LYS A 92 41.09 -3.12 -7.58
N GLU A 93 40.37 -4.24 -7.48
CA GLU A 93 40.78 -5.51 -8.05
C GLU A 93 39.56 -6.39 -8.35
N VAL A 94 39.61 -7.09 -9.49
CA VAL A 94 38.73 -8.21 -9.79
C VAL A 94 39.60 -9.38 -10.20
N VAL A 95 39.49 -10.47 -9.46
CA VAL A 95 40.31 -11.66 -9.64
C VAL A 95 39.40 -12.82 -10.01
N LEU A 96 39.69 -13.47 -11.13
CA LEU A 96 39.14 -14.78 -11.39
C LEU A 96 39.74 -15.77 -10.39
N LEU A 97 38.91 -16.51 -9.67
CA LEU A 97 39.37 -17.57 -8.76
C LEU A 97 39.23 -18.94 -9.42
N GLN A 98 38.10 -19.18 -10.06
CA GLN A 98 37.80 -20.47 -10.71
C GLN A 98 36.86 -20.26 -11.91
N GLN A 99 37.08 -21.02 -12.98
CA GLN A 99 36.17 -21.15 -14.12
C GLN A 99 36.16 -22.61 -14.60
N GLY A 100 34.98 -23.21 -14.77
CA GLY A 100 34.88 -24.57 -15.33
C GLY A 100 33.58 -25.31 -14.98
N PRO A 101 33.50 -26.62 -15.28
CA PRO A 101 32.32 -27.42 -15.03
C PRO A 101 31.96 -27.43 -13.53
N SER A 102 30.65 -27.34 -13.25
CA SER A 102 30.12 -27.31 -11.88
C SER A 102 30.65 -28.51 -11.09
N ALA A 103 31.52 -28.25 -10.11
CA ALA A 103 32.01 -29.28 -9.21
C ALA A 103 30.83 -29.77 -8.37
N ALA A 104 30.55 -31.07 -8.40
CA ALA A 104 29.72 -31.68 -7.36
C ALA A 104 30.39 -31.45 -5.99
N PRO A 105 29.62 -31.23 -4.91
CA PRO A 105 30.18 -31.15 -3.56
C PRO A 105 30.62 -32.55 -3.14
N THR A 106 31.80 -32.98 -3.56
CA THR A 106 32.44 -34.21 -3.09
C THR A 106 33.90 -33.94 -2.78
N ASP A 107 34.29 -34.33 -1.57
CA ASP A 107 35.64 -34.41 -0.99
C ASP A 107 36.78 -34.70 -2.00
N GLN A 108 37.26 -33.69 -2.71
CA GLN A 108 38.59 -33.71 -3.31
C GLN A 108 39.30 -32.35 -3.14
N PRO A 109 40.49 -32.32 -2.51
CA PRO A 109 41.25 -31.11 -2.29
C PRO A 109 42.25 -30.91 -3.42
N SER A 110 41.90 -30.11 -4.43
CA SER A 110 42.83 -29.28 -5.22
C SER A 110 42.08 -28.64 -6.38
N VAL A 111 41.27 -27.62 -6.11
CA VAL A 111 40.92 -26.65 -7.14
C VAL A 111 42.11 -25.70 -7.26
N GLU A 112 42.84 -25.73 -8.37
CA GLU A 112 43.84 -24.71 -8.66
C GLU A 112 43.14 -23.36 -8.85
N PHE A 113 43.34 -22.44 -7.90
CA PHE A 113 42.90 -21.06 -8.03
C PHE A 113 43.77 -20.35 -9.07
N HIS A 114 43.16 -19.90 -10.16
CA HIS A 114 43.85 -19.18 -11.22
C HIS A 114 43.69 -17.68 -11.02
N PHE A 115 44.56 -17.04 -10.23
CA PHE A 115 44.54 -15.60 -9.98
C PHE A 115 44.82 -14.80 -11.27
N VAL A 116 43.77 -14.53 -12.05
CA VAL A 116 43.84 -13.71 -13.26
C VAL A 116 43.11 -12.40 -12.99
N ALA A 117 43.85 -11.30 -12.97
CA ALA A 117 43.25 -9.97 -12.91
C ALA A 117 42.47 -9.70 -14.21
N LEU A 118 41.20 -9.34 -14.08
CA LEU A 118 40.35 -9.06 -15.24
C LEU A 118 40.33 -7.55 -15.53
N PRO A 119 40.49 -7.13 -16.81
CA PRO A 119 40.23 -5.75 -17.17
C PRO A 119 38.73 -5.48 -17.04
N VAL A 120 38.39 -4.45 -16.25
CA VAL A 120 37.01 -4.01 -16.04
C VAL A 120 36.78 -2.70 -16.79
N GLU A 121 35.83 -2.71 -17.72
CA GLU A 121 35.32 -1.49 -18.34
C GLU A 121 34.12 -1.00 -17.53
N SER A 122 34.10 0.28 -17.16
CA SER A 122 32.91 0.91 -16.59
C SER A 122 32.08 1.56 -17.69
N ARG A 123 30.79 1.27 -17.70
CA ARG A 123 29.81 1.97 -18.53
C ARG A 123 28.68 2.47 -17.66
N LYS A 124 28.16 3.64 -18.01
CA LYS A 124 26.96 4.15 -17.35
C LYS A 124 25.74 3.59 -18.09
N ASN A 125 24.82 2.95 -17.39
CA ASN A 125 23.54 2.59 -17.97
C ASN A 125 22.78 3.88 -18.30
N ALA A 126 22.38 4.04 -19.56
CA ALA A 126 21.72 5.24 -20.04
C ALA A 126 20.29 5.40 -19.50
N GLU A 127 19.64 4.31 -19.09
CA GLU A 127 18.26 4.29 -18.59
C GLU A 127 18.21 4.45 -17.06
N THR A 128 19.05 3.74 -16.33
CA THR A 128 19.05 3.74 -14.85
C THR A 128 20.07 4.70 -14.24
N GLY A 129 21.09 5.11 -15.00
CA GLY A 129 22.19 5.93 -14.50
C GLY A 129 23.21 5.15 -13.66
N GLU A 130 23.00 3.85 -13.46
CA GLU A 130 23.88 2.93 -12.71
C GLU A 130 25.24 2.76 -13.38
N GLN A 131 26.27 2.43 -12.59
CA GLN A 131 27.55 1.97 -13.14
C GLN A 131 27.46 0.45 -13.37
N LEU A 132 27.57 0.06 -14.63
CA LEU A 132 27.72 -1.32 -15.05
C LEU A 132 29.21 -1.61 -15.24
N LEU A 133 29.70 -2.63 -14.53
CA LEU A 133 31.08 -3.09 -14.55
C LEU A 133 31.16 -4.33 -15.42
N THR A 134 31.83 -4.21 -16.57
CA THR A 134 31.99 -5.30 -17.53
C THR A 134 33.37 -5.92 -17.41
N ALA A 135 33.43 -7.17 -16.96
CA ALA A 135 34.65 -7.98 -16.93
C ALA A 135 34.70 -8.90 -18.16
N ARG A 136 35.78 -8.82 -18.94
CA ARG A 136 36.01 -9.76 -20.06
C ARG A 136 36.61 -11.05 -19.52
N LEU A 137 35.98 -12.18 -19.84
CA LEU A 137 36.44 -13.48 -19.39
C LEU A 137 37.61 -13.97 -20.27
N PRO A 138 38.63 -14.64 -19.68
CA PRO A 138 39.79 -15.12 -20.42
C PRO A 138 39.43 -16.26 -21.39
N ALA A 139 38.38 -17.02 -21.08
CA ALA A 139 37.75 -17.99 -21.96
C ALA A 139 36.21 -17.87 -21.85
N PRO A 140 35.45 -18.26 -22.89
CA PRO A 140 34.00 -18.32 -22.79
C PRO A 140 33.53 -19.21 -21.63
N LEU A 141 32.56 -18.74 -20.87
CA LEU A 141 31.84 -19.55 -19.88
C LEU A 141 30.69 -20.28 -20.60
N MET A 142 30.72 -21.61 -20.56
CA MET A 142 29.74 -22.46 -21.24
C MET A 142 28.53 -22.70 -20.34
N SER A 143 27.36 -22.98 -20.95
CA SER A 143 26.13 -23.26 -20.19
C SER A 143 26.34 -24.37 -19.17
N GLY A 144 25.93 -24.12 -17.92
CA GLY A 144 26.10 -25.03 -16.80
C GLY A 144 27.44 -24.95 -16.07
N GLU A 145 28.44 -24.26 -16.62
CA GLU A 145 29.71 -23.98 -15.94
C GLU A 145 29.55 -22.92 -14.85
N THR A 146 30.42 -23.01 -13.86
CA THR A 146 30.51 -22.08 -12.73
C THR A 146 31.72 -21.18 -12.86
N LEU A 147 31.54 -19.94 -12.40
CA LEU A 147 32.56 -18.89 -12.36
C LEU A 147 32.64 -18.34 -10.93
N ILE A 148 33.83 -18.27 -10.35
CA ILE A 148 34.05 -17.67 -9.03
C ILE A 148 34.95 -16.45 -9.22
N LEU A 149 34.44 -15.28 -8.85
CA LEU A 149 35.15 -14.01 -8.94
C LEU A 149 35.31 -13.40 -7.55
N GLN A 150 36.50 -12.89 -7.26
CA GLN A 150 36.74 -12.05 -6.10
C GLN A 150 36.77 -10.58 -6.53
N TRP A 151 35.99 -9.76 -5.85
CA TRP A 151 35.91 -8.32 -6.02
C TRP A 151 36.46 -7.62 -4.78
N HIS A 152 37.28 -6.59 -4.99
CA HIS A 152 37.72 -5.68 -3.94
C HIS A 152 37.41 -4.25 -4.36
N TYR A 153 36.62 -3.55 -3.55
CA TYR A 153 36.17 -2.19 -3.84
C TYR A 153 36.02 -1.38 -2.55
N GLU A 154 36.16 -0.06 -2.68
CA GLU A 154 35.96 0.87 -1.57
C GLU A 154 35.41 2.21 -2.08
N GLY A 155 34.76 2.95 -1.20
CA GLY A 155 34.26 4.27 -1.56
C GLY A 155 33.40 4.90 -0.47
N VAL A 156 32.69 5.96 -0.85
CA VAL A 156 31.85 6.75 0.04
C VAL A 156 30.39 6.58 -0.36
N ILE A 157 29.54 6.19 0.60
CA ILE A 157 28.09 6.12 0.42
C ILE A 157 27.45 7.10 1.39
N ASN A 158 27.02 8.24 0.87
CA ASN A 158 26.48 9.33 1.67
C ASN A 158 25.23 9.96 1.01
N GLU A 159 24.11 9.25 1.05
CA GLU A 159 22.82 9.78 0.64
C GLU A 159 21.91 9.96 1.86
N PRO A 160 22.09 11.04 2.63
CA PRO A 160 21.32 11.23 3.87
C PRO A 160 19.81 11.24 3.56
N PRO A 161 18.98 10.67 4.46
CA PRO A 161 17.54 10.57 4.27
C PRO A 161 16.90 11.92 3.94
N ARG A 162 16.04 11.94 2.93
CA ARG A 162 15.26 13.12 2.56
C ARG A 162 13.82 12.97 2.99
N GLU A 163 13.25 14.04 3.54
CA GLU A 163 11.82 14.10 3.82
C GLU A 163 11.02 13.91 2.51
N PRO A 164 10.04 13.01 2.49
CA PRO A 164 9.30 12.71 1.27
C PRO A 164 8.48 13.93 0.82
N ARG A 165 8.30 14.07 -0.50
CA ARG A 165 7.58 15.21 -1.11
C ARG A 165 6.07 15.26 -0.79
N HIS A 166 5.54 14.28 -0.07
CA HIS A 166 4.11 14.16 0.25
C HIS A 166 3.86 14.31 1.76
N LEU A 167 3.01 15.27 2.11
CA LEU A 167 2.58 15.58 3.49
C LEU A 167 1.72 14.46 4.09
N ARG A 168 2.31 13.34 4.51
CA ARG A 168 1.76 12.42 5.54
C ARG A 168 2.91 11.75 6.31
N PHE A 169 2.72 11.57 7.61
CA PHE A 169 3.72 11.15 8.61
C PHE A 169 4.14 9.67 8.53
N VAL A 170 3.69 8.92 7.52
CA VAL A 170 4.09 7.52 7.30
C VAL A 170 4.40 7.32 5.81
N THR A 171 5.11 8.29 5.24
CA THR A 171 5.86 8.04 4.02
C THR A 171 7.30 7.87 4.50
N PRO A 172 7.96 6.74 4.24
CA PRO A 172 9.37 6.58 4.58
C PRO A 172 10.18 7.73 4.00
N SER A 173 11.19 8.19 4.72
CA SER A 173 12.21 9.06 4.12
C SER A 173 12.86 8.31 2.96
N GLU A 174 13.20 9.04 1.89
CA GLU A 174 13.83 8.44 0.72
C GLU A 174 15.37 8.47 0.91
N THR A 175 15.96 7.28 1.01
CA THR A 175 17.41 7.04 0.87
C THR A 175 17.61 5.66 0.27
N ALA A 176 18.49 5.55 -0.72
CA ALA A 176 18.94 4.25 -1.21
C ALA A 176 20.00 3.70 -0.24
N GLY A 177 21.00 4.51 0.11
CA GLY A 177 22.03 4.10 1.06
C GLY A 177 22.76 5.26 1.73
N HIS A 178 23.03 5.11 3.02
CA HIS A 178 23.73 6.07 3.84
C HIS A 178 24.58 5.36 4.88
N ILE A 179 25.86 5.72 4.98
CA ILE A 179 26.74 5.35 6.08
C ILE A 179 27.03 6.64 6.84
N GLY A 180 26.61 6.79 8.09
CA GLY A 180 26.87 8.01 8.88
C GLY A 180 26.89 7.74 10.37
N SER A 181 27.28 8.73 11.16
CA SER A 181 27.35 8.61 12.63
C SER A 181 25.97 8.51 13.29
N GLU A 182 24.93 8.98 12.61
CA GLU A 182 23.52 8.80 12.95
C GLU A 182 23.02 7.36 12.73
N GLY A 183 23.69 6.59 11.87
CA GLY A 183 23.32 5.23 11.51
C GLY A 183 23.77 4.82 10.11
N VAL A 184 23.74 3.50 9.86
CA VAL A 184 23.99 2.91 8.55
C VAL A 184 22.72 2.25 8.03
N TYR A 185 22.37 2.55 6.79
CA TYR A 185 21.35 1.86 6.01
C TYR A 185 21.87 1.63 4.60
N LEU A 186 21.98 0.38 4.17
CA LEU A 186 22.40 0.00 2.83
C LEU A 186 21.37 -0.98 2.27
N SER A 187 20.63 -0.54 1.25
CA SER A 187 19.66 -1.35 0.51
C SER A 187 20.20 -1.73 -0.87
N VAL A 188 19.58 -2.70 -1.54
CA VAL A 188 19.99 -3.11 -2.91
C VAL A 188 19.93 -1.95 -3.91
N GLU A 189 19.02 -0.98 -3.72
CA GLU A 189 18.93 0.22 -4.56
C GLU A 189 20.19 1.10 -4.48
N THR A 190 21.01 0.91 -3.44
CA THR A 190 22.33 1.57 -3.35
C THR A 190 23.30 0.99 -4.36
N HIS A 191 23.12 -0.27 -4.79
CA HIS A 191 24.14 -1.08 -5.46
C HIS A 191 25.46 -1.12 -4.67
N TRP A 192 25.37 -1.35 -3.36
CA TRP A 192 26.53 -1.32 -2.45
C TRP A 192 27.41 -2.57 -2.52
N TYR A 193 26.96 -3.61 -3.21
CA TYR A 193 27.72 -4.80 -3.61
C TYR A 193 27.48 -5.08 -5.11
N PRO A 194 28.40 -5.78 -5.80
CA PRO A 194 28.21 -6.14 -7.21
C PRO A 194 27.03 -7.08 -7.36
N ASP A 195 26.04 -6.70 -8.16
CA ASP A 195 24.81 -7.47 -8.30
C ASP A 195 24.35 -7.60 -9.76
N LEU A 196 23.51 -8.59 -10.02
CA LEU A 196 22.79 -8.74 -11.27
C LEU A 196 21.29 -8.49 -11.02
N PRO A 197 20.72 -7.38 -11.52
CA PRO A 197 19.33 -7.02 -11.24
C PRO A 197 18.35 -8.17 -11.52
N GLY A 198 17.55 -8.52 -10.51
CA GLY A 198 16.56 -9.60 -10.59
C GLY A 198 17.12 -11.01 -10.36
N SER A 199 18.41 -11.15 -10.06
CA SER A 199 19.00 -12.42 -9.62
C SER A 199 18.63 -12.72 -8.16
N LEU A 200 18.61 -14.01 -7.80
CA LEU A 200 18.36 -14.45 -6.43
C LEU A 200 19.60 -15.17 -5.90
N ALA A 201 20.16 -14.69 -4.79
CA ALA A 201 21.40 -15.24 -4.24
C ALA A 201 21.26 -15.60 -2.76
N THR A 202 22.19 -16.43 -2.29
CA THR A 202 22.44 -16.69 -0.87
C THR A 202 23.68 -15.91 -0.43
N PHE A 203 23.83 -15.66 0.88
CA PHE A 203 24.91 -14.79 1.38
C PHE A 203 25.53 -15.34 2.67
N ASP A 204 26.85 -15.40 2.72
CA ASP A 204 27.61 -15.40 3.97
C ASP A 204 28.25 -14.02 4.12
N VAL A 205 27.90 -13.28 5.19
CA VAL A 205 28.25 -11.86 5.35
C VAL A 205 29.05 -11.65 6.62
N ARG A 206 30.25 -11.07 6.50
CA ARG A 206 31.03 -10.54 7.62
C ARG A 206 30.94 -9.03 7.63
N VAL A 207 30.52 -8.46 8.77
CA VAL A 207 30.45 -7.01 8.97
C VAL A 207 31.41 -6.61 10.07
N THR A 208 32.32 -5.68 9.77
CA THR A 208 33.28 -5.09 10.68
C THR A 208 32.92 -3.62 10.91
N LEU A 209 32.72 -3.24 12.18
CA LEU A 209 32.27 -1.91 12.61
C LEU A 209 33.12 -1.40 13.80
N PRO A 210 33.09 -0.10 14.11
CA PRO A 210 33.69 0.42 15.35
C PRO A 210 33.09 -0.22 16.61
N GLU A 211 33.87 -0.28 17.69
CA GLU A 211 33.36 -0.73 18.98
C GLU A 211 32.10 0.04 19.42
N GLY A 212 31.12 -0.68 19.99
CA GLY A 212 29.84 -0.13 20.43
C GLY A 212 28.73 -0.10 19.37
N TRP A 213 29.07 -0.34 18.10
CA TRP A 213 28.08 -0.55 17.04
C TRP A 213 27.66 -2.01 16.94
N GLU A 214 26.47 -2.23 16.40
CA GLU A 214 25.94 -3.53 16.05
C GLU A 214 25.33 -3.47 14.64
N ALA A 215 25.62 -4.50 13.83
CA ALA A 215 24.99 -4.71 12.54
C ALA A 215 23.72 -5.56 12.67
N VAL A 216 22.78 -5.38 11.75
CA VAL A 216 21.62 -6.25 11.53
C VAL A 216 21.45 -6.41 10.03
N THR A 217 21.39 -7.66 9.58
CA THR A 217 21.01 -8.01 8.21
C THR A 217 20.05 -9.21 8.23
N LEU A 218 19.80 -9.78 7.05
CA LEU A 218 18.97 -10.94 6.82
C LEU A 218 19.57 -12.20 7.48
N GLY A 219 18.75 -13.23 7.66
CA GLY A 219 19.23 -14.56 8.05
C GLY A 219 19.66 -14.65 9.52
N GLU A 220 20.65 -15.49 9.82
CA GLU A 220 21.09 -15.78 11.19
C GLU A 220 22.45 -15.13 11.49
N LYS A 221 22.59 -14.53 12.67
CA LYS A 221 23.90 -14.12 13.21
C LYS A 221 24.60 -15.33 13.81
N THR A 222 25.64 -15.81 13.15
CA THR A 222 26.37 -17.03 13.54
C THR A 222 27.49 -16.73 14.53
N SER A 223 28.04 -15.51 14.50
CA SER A 223 29.15 -15.13 15.35
C SER A 223 29.16 -13.63 15.63
N ARG A 224 29.71 -13.25 16.79
CA ARG A 224 30.02 -11.87 17.17
C ARG A 224 31.29 -11.88 18.00
N ARG A 225 32.30 -11.10 17.60
CA ARG A 225 33.56 -10.97 18.34
C ARG A 225 34.03 -9.53 18.41
N LEU A 226 34.59 -9.16 19.56
CA LEU A 226 35.36 -7.92 19.71
C LEU A 226 36.79 -8.20 19.23
N VAL A 227 37.28 -7.39 18.30
CA VAL A 227 38.67 -7.39 17.84
C VAL A 227 39.40 -6.28 18.62
N PRO A 228 40.30 -6.64 19.56
CA PRO A 228 41.00 -5.65 20.38
C PRO A 228 41.91 -4.77 19.53
N GLY A 229 41.91 -3.46 19.80
CA GLY A 229 42.76 -2.49 19.11
C GLY A 229 42.93 -1.16 19.86
N GLY A 230 42.56 -1.08 21.13
CA GLY A 230 42.48 0.20 21.85
C GLY A 230 41.49 1.15 21.14
N PRO A 231 41.88 2.40 20.80
CA PRO A 231 41.03 3.31 20.04
C PRO A 231 40.59 2.80 18.66
N SER A 232 41.29 1.80 18.10
CA SER A 232 40.92 1.14 16.85
C SER A 232 40.21 -0.20 17.06
N ALA A 233 39.68 -0.46 18.26
CA ALA A 233 38.86 -1.65 18.50
C ALA A 233 37.67 -1.71 17.53
N ARG A 234 37.33 -2.93 17.12
CA ARG A 234 36.25 -3.22 16.16
C ARG A 234 35.37 -4.34 16.68
N VAL A 235 34.13 -4.37 16.25
CA VAL A 235 33.23 -5.52 16.40
C VAL A 235 33.06 -6.15 15.03
N GLU A 236 33.27 -7.47 14.98
CA GLU A 236 32.99 -8.27 13.80
C GLU A 236 31.77 -9.15 14.09
N SER A 237 30.85 -9.22 13.13
CA SER A 237 29.71 -10.13 13.17
C SER A 237 29.62 -10.92 11.86
N ASP A 238 29.43 -12.23 11.98
CA ASP A 238 29.24 -13.13 10.85
C ASP A 238 27.75 -13.50 10.75
N TRP A 239 27.21 -13.48 9.54
CA TRP A 239 25.81 -13.71 9.21
C TRP A 239 25.68 -14.72 8.09
N ARG A 240 24.63 -15.54 8.13
CA ARG A 240 24.29 -16.51 7.09
C ARG A 240 22.86 -16.34 6.62
N VAL A 241 22.71 -16.07 5.33
CA VAL A 241 21.44 -15.99 4.58
C VAL A 241 21.35 -17.23 3.70
N ALA A 242 20.81 -18.31 4.26
CA ALA A 242 20.75 -19.60 3.58
C ALA A 242 19.63 -19.69 2.51
N ALA A 243 18.60 -18.85 2.62
CA ALA A 243 17.53 -18.76 1.65
C ALA A 243 17.95 -17.83 0.50
N GLN A 244 17.55 -18.17 -0.74
CA GLN A 244 17.69 -17.26 -1.87
C GLN A 244 16.84 -16.01 -1.65
N THR A 245 17.42 -14.83 -1.90
CA THR A 245 16.75 -13.54 -1.76
C THR A 245 17.15 -12.60 -2.89
N GLU A 246 16.25 -11.66 -3.22
CA GLU A 246 16.45 -10.66 -4.28
C GLU A 246 17.41 -9.54 -3.90
N ALA A 247 17.66 -9.36 -2.59
CA ALA A 247 18.35 -8.20 -2.07
C ALA A 247 18.99 -8.47 -0.71
N LEU A 248 20.19 -7.92 -0.49
CA LEU A 248 20.81 -7.84 0.83
C LEU A 248 20.71 -6.42 1.39
N THR A 249 19.98 -6.30 2.50
CA THR A 249 19.88 -5.06 3.26
C THR A 249 20.71 -5.14 4.54
N LEU A 250 21.54 -4.12 4.78
CA LEU A 250 22.38 -4.01 5.96
C LEU A 250 22.07 -2.72 6.72
N VAL A 251 21.76 -2.88 8.01
CA VAL A 251 21.55 -1.78 8.95
C VAL A 251 22.59 -1.86 10.05
N ALA A 252 23.12 -0.73 10.51
CA ALA A 252 23.96 -0.71 11.69
C ALA A 252 23.74 0.54 12.53
N ASN A 253 23.77 0.38 13.85
CA ASN A 253 23.73 1.49 14.80
C ASN A 253 24.20 1.02 16.19
N ARG A 254 24.16 1.92 17.17
CA ARG A 254 24.34 1.60 18.59
C ARG A 254 23.01 1.16 19.18
N PHE A 255 22.81 -0.15 19.27
CA PHE A 255 21.56 -0.74 19.74
C PHE A 255 21.67 -1.34 21.15
N VAL A 256 20.56 -1.28 21.89
CA VAL A 256 20.27 -2.21 22.97
C VAL A 256 19.48 -3.38 22.39
N ILE A 257 20.05 -4.58 22.51
CA ILE A 257 19.48 -5.79 21.92
C ILE A 257 18.76 -6.58 23.00
N LYS A 258 17.52 -6.98 22.73
CA LYS A 258 16.80 -7.96 23.54
C LYS A 258 16.38 -9.13 22.66
N THR A 259 16.48 -10.34 23.18
CA THR A 259 16.16 -11.57 22.46
C THR A 259 15.23 -12.44 23.29
N ARG A 260 14.27 -13.06 22.61
CA ARG A 260 13.35 -14.04 23.15
C ARG A 260 13.30 -15.22 22.20
N ASP A 261 13.57 -16.42 22.71
CA ASP A 261 13.33 -17.64 21.97
C ASP A 261 11.82 -17.91 21.93
N TRP A 262 11.30 -18.11 20.73
CA TRP A 262 9.93 -18.56 20.51
C TRP A 262 9.96 -19.91 19.82
N THR A 263 9.07 -20.82 20.23
CA THR A 263 8.91 -22.13 19.60
C THR A 263 7.50 -22.20 19.04
N ALA A 264 7.41 -22.35 17.73
CA ALA A 264 6.16 -22.50 17.02
C ALA A 264 5.46 -23.82 17.38
N ALA A 265 4.18 -23.93 17.05
CA ALA A 265 3.37 -25.11 17.38
C ALA A 265 3.86 -26.40 16.69
N ASP A 266 4.59 -26.29 15.58
CA ASP A 266 5.22 -27.40 14.86
C ASP A 266 6.63 -27.75 15.40
N GLY A 267 7.09 -27.07 16.45
CA GLY A 267 8.40 -27.27 17.07
C GLY A 267 9.52 -26.41 16.47
N GLN A 268 9.26 -25.61 15.44
CA GLN A 268 10.26 -24.70 14.87
C GLN A 268 10.69 -23.68 15.94
N ARG A 269 11.99 -23.51 16.14
CA ARG A 269 12.55 -22.49 17.04
C ARG A 269 12.94 -21.26 16.23
N VAL A 270 12.48 -20.10 16.65
CA VAL A 270 12.75 -18.81 16.00
C VAL A 270 13.20 -17.82 17.07
N GLN A 271 14.29 -17.10 16.80
CA GLN A 271 14.71 -16.01 17.67
C GLN A 271 13.93 -14.75 17.33
N VAL A 272 13.19 -14.22 18.30
CA VAL A 272 12.50 -12.93 18.18
C VAL A 272 13.35 -11.88 18.88
N GLN A 273 13.71 -10.81 18.17
CA GLN A 273 14.70 -9.83 18.64
C GLN A 273 14.18 -8.40 18.52
N THR A 274 14.72 -7.51 19.33
CA THR A 274 14.59 -6.07 19.14
C THR A 274 15.97 -5.44 19.14
N TYR A 275 16.21 -4.52 18.21
CA TYR A 275 17.40 -3.67 18.14
C TYR A 275 16.91 -2.23 18.26
N LEU A 276 16.84 -1.71 19.49
CA LEU A 276 16.31 -0.38 19.77
C LEU A 276 17.43 0.56 20.21
N PHE A 277 17.26 1.85 19.99
CA PHE A 277 18.18 2.84 20.54
C PHE A 277 18.11 2.86 22.07
N PRO A 278 19.20 3.25 22.76
CA PRO A 278 19.24 3.25 24.22
C PRO A 278 18.10 4.02 24.89
N GLU A 279 17.66 5.13 24.29
CA GLU A 279 16.54 5.94 24.76
C GLU A 279 15.18 5.24 24.74
N ASP A 280 15.00 4.26 23.84
CA ASP A 280 13.73 3.58 23.58
C ASP A 280 13.75 2.09 23.98
N ALA A 281 14.89 1.61 24.48
CA ALA A 281 15.12 0.21 24.86
C ALA A 281 14.10 -0.35 25.88
N ALA A 282 13.46 0.53 26.67
CA ALA A 282 12.40 0.14 27.61
C ALA A 282 11.15 -0.44 26.90
N LEU A 283 10.97 -0.17 25.60
CA LEU A 283 9.85 -0.66 24.80
C LEU A 283 10.08 -2.07 24.24
N ALA A 284 11.27 -2.65 24.45
CA ALA A 284 11.64 -3.94 23.85
C ALA A 284 10.64 -5.07 24.17
N ASP A 285 10.18 -5.17 25.42
CA ASP A 285 9.24 -6.24 25.81
C ASP A 285 7.90 -6.14 25.10
N GLU A 286 7.37 -4.92 24.92
CA GLU A 286 6.11 -4.69 24.23
C GLU A 286 6.18 -5.14 22.77
N TYR A 287 7.25 -4.78 22.06
CA TYR A 287 7.47 -5.18 20.67
C TYR A 287 7.75 -6.68 20.54
N LEU A 288 8.49 -7.28 21.48
CA LEU A 288 8.72 -8.74 21.50
C LEU A 288 7.41 -9.51 21.71
N GLU A 289 6.59 -9.11 22.69
CA GLU A 289 5.29 -9.74 22.95
C GLU A 289 4.33 -9.58 21.77
N ALA A 290 4.28 -8.40 21.16
CA ALA A 290 3.47 -8.16 19.98
C ALA A 290 3.93 -9.03 18.80
N SER A 291 5.24 -9.11 18.55
CA SER A 291 5.81 -9.93 17.47
C SER A 291 5.48 -11.41 17.63
N VAL A 292 5.66 -11.96 18.84
CA VAL A 292 5.30 -13.36 19.14
C VAL A 292 3.81 -13.61 18.92
N ARG A 293 2.94 -12.71 19.38
CA ARG A 293 1.48 -12.83 19.19
C ARG A 293 1.08 -12.88 17.72
N TYR A 294 1.72 -12.07 16.86
CA TYR A 294 1.47 -12.10 15.42
C TYR A 294 2.03 -13.36 14.76
N LEU A 295 3.25 -13.77 15.11
CA LEU A 295 3.85 -15.01 14.61
C LEU A 295 2.98 -16.23 14.95
N GLU A 296 2.46 -16.32 16.18
CA GLU A 296 1.54 -17.39 16.59
C GLU A 296 0.21 -17.40 15.83
N ALA A 297 -0.30 -16.21 15.48
CA ALA A 297 -1.54 -16.09 14.70
C ALA A 297 -1.31 -16.49 13.24
N TYR A 298 -0.29 -15.93 12.59
CA TYR A 298 -0.08 -16.11 11.16
C TYR A 298 0.47 -17.47 10.80
N THR A 299 1.29 -18.10 11.65
CA THR A 299 1.83 -19.44 11.35
C THR A 299 0.75 -20.51 11.26
N LYS A 300 -0.34 -20.37 12.02
CA LYS A 300 -1.52 -21.25 11.94
C LYS A 300 -2.29 -21.08 10.63
N LEU A 301 -2.28 -19.87 10.07
CA LEU A 301 -3.04 -19.50 8.87
C LEU A 301 -2.24 -19.78 7.59
N VAL A 302 -0.99 -19.35 7.57
CA VAL A 302 -0.16 -19.21 6.36
C VAL A 302 0.84 -20.36 6.24
N GLY A 303 1.29 -20.93 7.36
CA GLY A 303 2.29 -22.00 7.42
C GLY A 303 3.52 -21.63 8.25
N PRO A 304 4.53 -22.52 8.33
CA PRO A 304 5.74 -22.30 9.12
C PRO A 304 6.44 -20.98 8.77
N TYR A 305 7.11 -20.38 9.74
CA TYR A 305 7.83 -19.12 9.53
C TYR A 305 9.08 -19.36 8.66
N PRO A 306 9.33 -18.59 7.59
CA PRO A 306 10.34 -18.96 6.59
C PRO A 306 11.79 -18.65 6.99
N PHE A 307 12.01 -17.92 8.09
CA PHE A 307 13.35 -17.43 8.47
C PHE A 307 13.80 -17.91 9.86
N PRO A 308 15.11 -17.94 10.15
CA PRO A 308 15.62 -18.38 11.47
C PRO A 308 15.35 -17.38 12.60
N LYS A 309 15.16 -16.09 12.26
CA LYS A 309 14.86 -15.01 13.21
C LYS A 309 13.77 -14.08 12.68
N PHE A 310 13.14 -13.36 13.59
CA PHE A 310 12.42 -12.12 13.30
C PHE A 310 12.94 -11.02 14.21
N ALA A 311 13.24 -9.82 13.68
CA ALA A 311 13.66 -8.69 14.49
C ALA A 311 12.84 -7.41 14.22
N VAL A 312 12.58 -6.64 15.27
CA VAL A 312 12.15 -5.23 15.14
C VAL A 312 13.39 -4.36 15.31
N VAL A 313 13.76 -3.63 14.25
CA VAL A 313 14.95 -2.78 14.21
C VAL A 313 14.51 -1.33 14.17
N GLU A 314 14.96 -0.55 15.14
CA GLU A 314 14.74 0.88 15.16
C GLU A 314 15.65 1.60 14.17
N ASN A 315 15.12 2.61 13.50
CA ASN A 315 15.80 3.35 12.46
C ASN A 315 15.89 4.84 12.75
N PHE A 316 17.00 5.45 12.32
CA PHE A 316 17.32 6.86 12.52
C PHE A 316 16.52 7.80 11.60
N PHE A 317 15.80 7.26 10.61
CA PHE A 317 14.88 8.01 9.75
C PHE A 317 13.48 7.40 9.74
N ALA A 318 12.48 8.20 9.32
CA ALA A 318 11.10 7.76 9.24
C ALA A 318 10.98 6.57 8.28
N SER A 319 10.51 5.43 8.77
CA SER A 319 10.45 4.19 7.99
C SER A 319 9.40 3.23 8.57
N GLY A 320 8.95 2.32 7.72
CA GLY A 320 8.09 1.18 8.00
C GLY A 320 8.27 0.21 6.85
N LEU A 321 9.28 -0.65 6.95
CA LEU A 321 9.70 -1.55 5.88
C LEU A 321 9.83 -2.98 6.41
N GLY A 322 9.30 -3.95 5.69
CA GLY A 322 9.40 -5.38 5.99
C GLY A 322 10.49 -6.04 5.16
N MET A 323 11.61 -6.41 5.78
CA MET A 323 12.72 -7.12 5.15
C MET A 323 12.62 -8.62 5.43
N PRO A 324 13.30 -9.48 4.65
CA PRO A 324 13.44 -10.88 5.04
C PRO A 324 14.05 -10.99 6.44
N SER A 325 13.35 -11.65 7.37
CA SER A 325 13.74 -11.86 8.78
C SER A 325 13.77 -10.64 9.73
N PHE A 326 13.41 -9.43 9.30
CA PHE A 326 13.27 -8.27 10.22
C PHE A 326 12.43 -7.12 9.64
N THR A 327 11.95 -6.22 10.49
CA THR A 327 11.29 -4.97 10.08
C THR A 327 12.07 -3.77 10.57
N LEU A 328 12.11 -2.71 9.76
CA LEU A 328 12.76 -1.44 10.04
C LEU A 328 11.71 -0.36 10.32
N LEU A 329 11.68 0.14 11.55
CA LEU A 329 10.71 1.12 12.02
C LEU A 329 11.42 2.39 12.51
N GLY A 330 11.01 3.55 12.03
CA GLY A 330 11.60 4.82 12.49
C GLY A 330 11.32 5.10 13.97
N SER A 331 12.21 5.80 14.67
CA SER A 331 12.04 6.12 16.10
C SER A 331 10.70 6.78 16.45
N GLY A 332 10.17 7.63 15.56
CA GLY A 332 8.86 8.27 15.75
C GLY A 332 7.68 7.27 15.79
N VAL A 333 7.82 6.12 15.11
CA VAL A 333 6.86 5.00 15.12
C VAL A 333 7.04 4.20 16.41
N ILE A 334 8.28 3.87 16.76
CA ILE A 334 8.63 3.13 17.98
C ILE A 334 8.06 3.82 19.23
N LYS A 335 8.36 5.11 19.41
CA LYS A 335 7.92 5.97 20.54
C LYS A 335 6.41 6.11 20.66
N ARG A 336 5.65 5.81 19.61
CA ARG A 336 4.18 5.87 19.59
C ARG A 336 3.52 4.53 19.81
N HIS A 337 4.28 3.48 20.15
CA HIS A 337 3.75 2.15 20.45
C HIS A 337 2.96 1.58 19.25
N TYR A 338 3.55 1.62 18.06
CA TYR A 338 2.91 1.19 16.80
C TYR A 338 2.90 -0.35 16.65
N VAL A 339 2.39 -1.04 17.67
CA VAL A 339 2.25 -2.51 17.72
C VAL A 339 0.91 -3.02 17.17
N GLN A 340 0.08 -2.13 16.61
CA GLN A 340 -1.24 -2.46 16.07
C GLN A 340 -1.14 -3.32 14.80
N PRO A 341 -2.21 -4.06 14.41
CA PRO A 341 -2.16 -4.98 13.28
C PRO A 341 -1.80 -4.29 11.95
N TYR A 342 -2.28 -3.06 11.74
CA TYR A 342 -1.99 -2.29 10.52
C TYR A 342 -0.56 -1.73 10.42
N ALA A 343 0.26 -1.91 11.46
CA ALA A 343 1.65 -1.50 11.51
C ALA A 343 2.53 -2.75 11.66
N LEU A 344 2.94 -3.10 12.89
CA LEU A 344 3.79 -4.27 13.13
C LEU A 344 3.20 -5.58 12.58
N GLY A 345 1.88 -5.77 12.66
CA GLY A 345 1.22 -6.95 12.12
C GLY A 345 1.35 -7.07 10.59
N HIS A 346 1.28 -5.95 9.87
CA HIS A 346 1.45 -5.84 8.41
C HIS A 346 2.87 -6.20 8.01
N GLU A 347 3.87 -5.61 8.69
CA GLU A 347 5.28 -5.91 8.43
C GLU A 347 5.65 -7.37 8.71
N ILE A 348 5.03 -8.01 9.70
CA ILE A 348 5.28 -9.43 9.99
C ILE A 348 4.70 -10.33 8.89
N VAL A 349 3.51 -10.04 8.36
CA VAL A 349 2.93 -10.81 7.24
C VAL A 349 3.83 -10.77 6.01
N HIS A 350 4.54 -9.66 5.78
CA HIS A 350 5.51 -9.57 4.69
C HIS A 350 6.63 -10.62 4.73
N SER A 351 6.90 -11.23 5.90
CA SER A 351 7.83 -12.35 6.00
C SER A 351 7.45 -13.51 5.08
N TRP A 352 6.15 -13.82 4.93
CA TRP A 352 5.68 -14.82 3.97
C TRP A 352 5.40 -14.21 2.60
N ILE A 353 4.74 -13.05 2.59
CA ILE A 353 4.15 -12.44 1.41
C ILE A 353 4.98 -11.22 1.00
N GLY A 354 5.83 -11.36 -0.02
CA GLY A 354 6.79 -10.34 -0.44
C GLY A 354 8.23 -10.75 -0.19
N ASN A 355 8.54 -11.32 0.97
CA ASN A 355 9.93 -11.70 1.31
C ASN A 355 10.24 -13.19 1.12
N TRP A 356 9.23 -14.06 1.14
CA TRP A 356 9.39 -15.50 0.90
C TRP A 356 8.73 -15.92 -0.41
N VAL A 357 7.48 -15.55 -0.61
CA VAL A 357 6.85 -15.56 -1.94
C VAL A 357 7.06 -14.18 -2.56
N LEU A 358 7.93 -14.10 -3.55
CA LEU A 358 8.33 -12.84 -4.18
C LEU A 358 7.27 -12.36 -5.18
N ASN A 359 7.21 -11.06 -5.41
CA ASN A 359 6.23 -10.45 -6.31
C ASN A 359 6.83 -10.12 -7.68
N ASP A 360 6.22 -10.61 -8.77
CA ASP A 360 6.55 -10.12 -10.10
C ASP A 360 5.82 -8.81 -10.41
N LEU A 361 6.54 -7.69 -10.23
CA LEU A 361 6.02 -6.34 -10.46
C LEU A 361 5.51 -6.09 -11.88
N LYS A 362 5.92 -6.88 -12.88
CA LYS A 362 5.41 -6.75 -14.26
C LYS A 362 3.95 -7.15 -14.40
N THR A 363 3.50 -8.02 -13.50
CA THR A 363 2.12 -8.48 -13.47
C THR A 363 1.26 -7.74 -12.45
N GLY A 364 1.84 -6.74 -11.76
CA GLY A 364 1.21 -5.99 -10.69
C GLY A 364 1.56 -6.53 -9.30
N ASN A 365 1.56 -5.64 -8.31
CA ASN A 365 1.87 -5.92 -6.93
C ASN A 365 0.63 -6.43 -6.19
N TRP A 366 0.54 -7.75 -6.00
CA TRP A 366 -0.53 -8.39 -5.23
C TRP A 366 -0.24 -8.47 -3.73
N VAL A 367 1.05 -8.35 -3.38
CA VAL A 367 1.57 -8.49 -2.01
C VAL A 367 0.91 -7.49 -1.06
N GLU A 368 0.86 -6.20 -1.42
CA GLU A 368 0.26 -5.18 -0.54
C GLU A 368 -1.22 -5.43 -0.25
N GLY A 369 -1.97 -5.89 -1.25
CA GLY A 369 -3.38 -6.23 -1.11
C GLY A 369 -3.61 -7.42 -0.18
N LEU A 370 -2.82 -8.49 -0.35
CA LEU A 370 -2.93 -9.68 0.50
C LEU A 370 -2.46 -9.40 1.93
N THR A 371 -1.36 -8.68 2.10
CA THR A 371 -0.85 -8.27 3.41
C THR A 371 -1.87 -7.41 4.14
N THR A 372 -2.44 -6.40 3.46
CA THR A 372 -3.53 -5.57 4.01
C THR A 372 -4.73 -6.42 4.41
N TYR A 373 -5.10 -7.41 3.60
CA TYR A 373 -6.19 -8.32 3.91
C TYR A 373 -5.93 -9.14 5.18
N LEU A 374 -4.75 -9.74 5.30
CA LEU A 374 -4.40 -10.61 6.42
C LEU A 374 -4.21 -9.83 7.73
N ALA A 375 -3.51 -8.70 7.67
CA ALA A 375 -3.12 -7.93 8.85
C ALA A 375 -4.16 -6.90 9.28
N ASN A 376 -4.64 -6.06 8.36
CA ASN A 376 -5.46 -4.90 8.71
C ASN A 376 -6.92 -5.30 8.90
N TYR A 377 -7.38 -6.34 8.19
CA TYR A 377 -8.75 -6.82 8.23
C TYR A 377 -8.89 -8.16 8.97
N TYR A 378 -8.26 -9.22 8.44
CA TYR A 378 -8.57 -10.57 8.87
C TYR A 378 -8.08 -10.85 10.30
N TYR A 379 -7.04 -10.18 10.76
CA TYR A 379 -6.61 -10.26 12.16
C TYR A 379 -7.71 -9.82 13.14
N ASP A 380 -8.49 -8.78 12.81
CA ASP A 380 -9.62 -8.35 13.65
C ASP A 380 -10.75 -9.40 13.62
N GLU A 381 -11.03 -10.01 12.47
CA GLU A 381 -11.98 -11.13 12.38
C GLU A 381 -11.50 -12.35 13.20
N LEU A 382 -10.24 -12.74 13.04
CA LEU A 382 -9.59 -13.85 13.73
C LEU A 382 -9.63 -13.68 15.25
N THR A 383 -9.45 -12.45 15.74
CA THR A 383 -9.44 -12.12 17.17
C THR A 383 -10.83 -11.77 17.73
N GLY A 384 -11.89 -11.93 16.93
CA GLY A 384 -13.27 -11.72 17.36
C GLY A 384 -13.71 -10.25 17.46
N LYS A 385 -12.91 -9.30 16.94
CA LYS A 385 -13.21 -7.87 16.90
C LYS A 385 -14.06 -7.52 15.67
N LEU A 386 -15.25 -8.11 15.59
CA LEU A 386 -16.09 -8.06 14.40
C LEU A 386 -16.49 -6.64 13.98
N ASP A 387 -16.72 -5.73 14.92
CA ASP A 387 -17.01 -4.32 14.62
C ASP A 387 -15.82 -3.61 13.97
N GLN A 388 -14.59 -3.93 14.39
CA GLN A 388 -13.37 -3.39 13.79
C GLN A 388 -13.17 -3.96 12.39
N ALA A 389 -13.33 -5.28 12.21
CA ALA A 389 -13.27 -5.91 10.89
C ALA A 389 -14.31 -5.31 9.92
N ARG A 390 -15.54 -5.07 10.39
CA ARG A 390 -16.59 -4.38 9.64
C ARG A 390 -16.19 -2.95 9.28
N GLU A 391 -15.64 -2.20 10.22
CA GLU A 391 -15.19 -0.83 9.96
C GLU A 391 -14.01 -0.78 8.97
N GLN A 392 -13.10 -1.75 8.99
CA GLN A 392 -12.02 -1.83 8.02
C GLN A 392 -12.55 -2.02 6.60
N ARG A 393 -13.54 -2.91 6.39
CA ARG A 393 -14.21 -3.04 5.09
C ARG A 393 -14.90 -1.74 4.68
N ARG A 394 -15.60 -1.08 5.61
CA ARG A 394 -16.23 0.24 5.37
C ARG A 394 -15.20 1.26 4.89
N LEU A 395 -14.07 1.38 5.59
CA LEU A 395 -12.99 2.31 5.27
C LEU A 395 -12.33 2.01 3.91
N MET A 396 -12.23 0.73 3.53
CA MET A 396 -11.73 0.33 2.20
C MET A 396 -12.66 0.80 1.07
N LEU A 397 -13.98 0.62 1.23
CA LEU A 397 -14.96 1.13 0.25
C LEU A 397 -14.98 2.67 0.22
N LEU A 398 -14.91 3.31 1.39
CA LEU A 398 -14.85 4.77 1.50
C LEU A 398 -13.60 5.34 0.83
N GLY A 399 -12.43 4.74 1.06
CA GLY A 399 -11.18 5.18 0.48
C GLY A 399 -11.20 5.15 -1.05
N TYR A 400 -11.73 4.08 -1.63
CA TYR A 400 -11.93 3.99 -3.07
C TYR A 400 -12.95 5.02 -3.60
N ALA A 401 -14.10 5.18 -2.93
CA ALA A 401 -15.12 6.16 -3.35
C ALA A 401 -14.63 7.62 -3.30
N VAL A 402 -13.74 7.93 -2.36
CA VAL A 402 -13.21 9.27 -2.12
C VAL A 402 -12.02 9.59 -3.03
N HIS A 403 -11.09 8.65 -3.21
CA HIS A 403 -9.81 8.92 -3.88
C HIS A 403 -9.75 8.48 -5.33
N VAL A 404 -10.64 7.61 -5.80
CA VAL A 404 -10.58 7.05 -7.16
C VAL A 404 -11.72 7.59 -8.01
N TRP A 405 -11.45 8.64 -8.79
CA TRP A 405 -12.38 9.10 -9.80
C TRP A 405 -12.48 8.09 -10.96
N PRO A 406 -13.65 7.91 -11.59
CA PRO A 406 -13.79 6.94 -12.69
C PRO A 406 -12.81 7.14 -13.85
N ARG A 407 -12.36 8.37 -14.10
CA ARG A 407 -11.40 8.73 -15.15
C ARG A 407 -9.94 8.40 -14.79
N GLU A 408 -9.64 8.13 -13.52
CA GLU A 408 -8.30 7.89 -12.99
C GLU A 408 -8.13 6.45 -12.49
N ASP A 409 -9.19 5.65 -12.56
CA ASP A 409 -9.21 4.27 -12.10
C ASP A 409 -8.45 3.35 -13.06
N TYR A 410 -7.80 2.33 -12.51
CA TYR A 410 -7.03 1.36 -13.26
C TYR A 410 -7.15 -0.06 -12.64
N PRO A 411 -6.87 -1.13 -13.41
CA PRO A 411 -6.86 -2.51 -12.90
C PRO A 411 -5.91 -2.72 -11.71
N VAL A 412 -6.28 -3.58 -10.76
CA VAL A 412 -5.36 -3.97 -9.67
C VAL A 412 -4.07 -4.58 -10.22
N ALA A 413 -4.14 -5.31 -11.34
CA ALA A 413 -2.96 -5.86 -12.05
C ALA A 413 -1.95 -4.81 -12.55
N GLN A 414 -2.29 -3.52 -12.57
CA GLN A 414 -1.38 -2.45 -12.97
C GLN A 414 -0.77 -1.71 -11.77
N PHE A 415 -1.24 -1.96 -10.55
CA PHE A 415 -0.66 -1.37 -9.35
C PHE A 415 0.76 -1.91 -9.16
N THR A 416 1.75 -1.04 -8.94
CA THR A 416 3.14 -1.45 -8.71
C THR A 416 3.62 -0.94 -7.36
N ARG A 417 3.42 0.35 -7.12
CA ARG A 417 3.78 1.04 -5.88
C ARG A 417 2.79 2.15 -5.58
N LYS A 418 2.74 2.56 -4.32
CA LYS A 418 1.94 3.69 -3.86
C LYS A 418 2.69 5.00 -4.07
N THR A 419 2.15 5.87 -4.92
CA THR A 419 2.64 7.26 -5.07
C THR A 419 1.65 8.28 -4.50
N ASP A 420 0.37 7.93 -4.42
CA ASP A 420 -0.69 8.77 -3.87
C ASP A 420 -1.79 7.96 -3.14
N GLN A 421 -2.89 8.62 -2.77
CA GLN A 421 -4.01 7.97 -2.10
C GLN A 421 -4.91 7.15 -3.05
N LYS A 422 -4.90 7.44 -4.35
CA LYS A 422 -5.61 6.65 -5.36
C LYS A 422 -4.92 5.29 -5.50
N ASP A 423 -3.59 5.27 -5.54
CA ASP A 423 -2.82 4.02 -5.54
C ASP A 423 -3.05 3.21 -4.27
N ASN A 424 -3.10 3.87 -3.10
CA ASN A 424 -3.48 3.22 -1.84
C ASN A 424 -4.88 2.59 -1.92
N ALA A 425 -5.85 3.31 -2.50
CA ALA A 425 -7.21 2.83 -2.61
C ALA A 425 -7.36 1.64 -3.57
N ILE A 426 -6.54 1.57 -4.62
CA ILE A 426 -6.56 0.47 -5.60
C ILE A 426 -5.70 -0.71 -5.14
N GLY A 427 -4.41 -0.47 -4.88
CA GLY A 427 -3.42 -1.51 -4.59
C GLY A 427 -3.52 -2.15 -3.21
N TYR A 428 -4.05 -1.42 -2.21
CA TYR A 428 -4.21 -1.93 -0.85
C TYR A 428 -5.67 -2.25 -0.57
N GLN A 429 -6.55 -1.23 -0.67
CA GLN A 429 -7.93 -1.36 -0.20
C GLN A 429 -8.81 -2.20 -1.13
N LYS A 430 -8.87 -1.87 -2.43
CA LYS A 430 -9.60 -2.69 -3.41
C LYS A 430 -9.02 -4.09 -3.48
N ALA A 431 -7.70 -4.23 -3.58
CA ALA A 431 -7.05 -5.54 -3.63
C ALA A 431 -7.35 -6.40 -2.38
N ALA A 432 -7.32 -5.84 -1.17
CA ALA A 432 -7.72 -6.56 0.04
C ALA A 432 -9.18 -7.03 -0.01
N MET A 433 -10.09 -6.20 -0.52
CA MET A 433 -11.49 -6.58 -0.73
C MET A 433 -11.67 -7.63 -1.84
N VAL A 434 -10.78 -7.69 -2.84
CA VAL A 434 -10.76 -8.79 -3.82
C VAL A 434 -10.43 -10.12 -3.14
N PHE A 435 -9.43 -10.17 -2.26
CA PHE A 435 -9.13 -11.38 -1.47
C PHE A 435 -10.27 -11.73 -0.51
N HIS A 436 -10.91 -10.73 0.10
CA HIS A 436 -12.10 -10.93 0.91
C HIS A 436 -13.21 -11.63 0.11
N MET A 437 -13.61 -11.03 -1.01
CA MET A 437 -14.66 -11.58 -1.87
C MET A 437 -14.28 -12.96 -2.42
N LEU A 438 -13.00 -13.21 -2.72
CA LEU A 438 -12.51 -14.52 -3.14
C LEU A 438 -12.75 -15.55 -2.04
N ARG A 439 -12.34 -15.28 -0.79
CA ARG A 439 -12.59 -16.17 0.36
C ARG A 439 -14.08 -16.41 0.56
N ARG A 440 -14.92 -15.37 0.46
CA ARG A 440 -16.38 -15.51 0.56
C ARG A 440 -16.98 -16.33 -0.60
N TRP A 441 -16.33 -16.32 -1.77
CA TRP A 441 -16.78 -17.06 -2.95
C TRP A 441 -16.43 -18.55 -2.88
N ILE A 442 -15.17 -18.89 -2.65
CA ILE A 442 -14.66 -20.27 -2.67
C ILE A 442 -14.77 -20.97 -1.31
N GLY A 443 -15.09 -20.22 -0.25
CA GLY A 443 -15.20 -20.71 1.12
C GLY A 443 -13.88 -20.71 1.88
N GLU A 444 -13.98 -20.81 3.22
CA GLU A 444 -12.83 -20.75 4.14
C GLU A 444 -11.80 -21.84 3.84
N GLU A 445 -12.24 -23.09 3.67
CA GLU A 445 -11.33 -24.23 3.53
C GLU A 445 -10.45 -24.12 2.28
N ALA A 446 -11.06 -23.86 1.11
CA ALA A 446 -10.34 -23.72 -0.14
C ALA A 446 -9.40 -22.51 -0.12
N PHE A 447 -9.84 -21.39 0.45
CA PHE A 447 -9.01 -20.19 0.56
C PHE A 447 -7.76 -20.42 1.41
N TRP A 448 -7.90 -20.96 2.63
CA TRP A 448 -6.76 -21.19 3.52
C TRP A 448 -5.85 -22.32 3.04
N LYS A 449 -6.38 -23.31 2.30
CA LYS A 449 -5.53 -24.27 1.57
C LYS A 449 -4.76 -23.59 0.45
N GLY A 450 -5.40 -22.72 -0.31
CA GLY A 450 -4.78 -21.93 -1.38
C GLY A 450 -3.64 -21.06 -0.88
N ILE A 451 -3.83 -20.32 0.22
CA ILE A 451 -2.76 -19.51 0.83
C ILE A 451 -1.57 -20.37 1.25
N ARG A 452 -1.80 -21.47 1.96
CA ARG A 452 -0.73 -22.39 2.39
C ARG A 452 -0.01 -23.02 1.20
N ARG A 453 -0.75 -23.38 0.16
CA ARG A 453 -0.19 -23.95 -1.06
C ARG A 453 0.64 -22.94 -1.84
N LEU A 454 0.17 -21.69 -1.96
CA LEU A 454 0.93 -20.60 -2.57
C LEU A 454 2.28 -20.42 -1.86
N VAL A 455 2.26 -20.33 -0.54
CA VAL A 455 3.48 -20.15 0.28
C VAL A 455 4.44 -21.33 0.19
N LYS A 456 3.90 -22.55 0.09
CA LYS A 456 4.70 -23.77 -0.05
C LYS A 456 5.29 -23.91 -1.45
N ASP A 457 4.49 -23.70 -2.49
CA ASP A 457 4.85 -24.01 -3.88
C ASP A 457 5.70 -22.89 -4.52
N HIS A 458 5.56 -21.64 -4.04
CA HIS A 458 6.30 -20.47 -4.53
C HIS A 458 7.30 -19.88 -3.50
N GLY A 459 7.62 -20.62 -2.43
CA GLY A 459 8.63 -20.19 -1.47
C GLY A 459 10.02 -20.06 -2.10
N GLY A 460 10.65 -18.90 -1.97
CA GLY A 460 11.93 -18.56 -2.61
C GLY A 460 11.81 -18.25 -4.11
N ALA A 461 10.60 -18.03 -4.63
CA ALA A 461 10.35 -17.76 -6.04
C ALA A 461 9.33 -16.64 -6.24
N TYR A 462 9.30 -16.08 -7.45
CA TYR A 462 8.30 -15.11 -7.86
C TYR A 462 6.94 -15.79 -8.12
N ALA A 463 5.87 -15.10 -7.73
CA ALA A 463 4.51 -15.46 -8.08
C ALA A 463 3.79 -14.27 -8.74
N THR A 464 2.96 -14.58 -9.72
CA THR A 464 2.12 -13.62 -10.44
C THR A 464 0.66 -13.74 -10.02
N TRP A 465 -0.18 -12.76 -10.37
CA TRP A 465 -1.65 -12.90 -10.23
C TRP A 465 -2.21 -14.17 -10.90
N ARG A 466 -1.56 -14.67 -11.97
CA ARG A 466 -1.97 -15.91 -12.66
C ARG A 466 -1.61 -17.17 -11.88
N ASP A 467 -0.51 -17.14 -11.13
CA ASP A 467 -0.18 -18.23 -10.20
C ASP A 467 -1.18 -18.29 -9.06
N LEU A 468 -1.55 -17.14 -8.49
CA LEU A 468 -2.61 -17.04 -7.50
C LEU A 468 -3.93 -17.58 -8.07
N GLU A 469 -4.34 -17.15 -9.26
CA GLU A 469 -5.53 -17.65 -9.95
C GLU A 469 -5.53 -19.18 -10.08
N ARG A 470 -4.41 -19.76 -10.54
CA ARG A 470 -4.25 -21.21 -10.68
C ARG A 470 -4.38 -21.93 -9.35
N VAL A 471 -3.65 -21.49 -8.33
CA VAL A 471 -3.67 -22.11 -6.99
C VAL A 471 -5.08 -22.10 -6.40
N PHE A 472 -5.77 -20.95 -6.43
CA PHE A 472 -7.12 -20.86 -5.88
C PHE A 472 -8.14 -21.64 -6.71
N SER A 473 -8.01 -21.69 -8.04
CA SER A 473 -8.90 -22.46 -8.91
C SER A 473 -8.79 -23.97 -8.65
N GLU A 474 -7.57 -24.46 -8.45
CA GLU A 474 -7.33 -25.87 -8.13
C GLU A 474 -7.88 -26.26 -6.76
N GLU A 475 -7.66 -25.44 -5.73
CA GLU A 475 -8.18 -25.70 -4.38
C GLU A 475 -9.71 -25.56 -4.30
N ALA A 476 -10.30 -24.63 -5.06
CA ALA A 476 -11.75 -24.45 -5.16
C ALA A 476 -12.43 -25.49 -6.06
N ARG A 477 -11.67 -26.17 -6.93
CA ARG A 477 -12.19 -27.01 -8.03
C ARG A 477 -13.19 -26.26 -8.92
N GLU A 478 -12.93 -24.98 -9.14
CA GLU A 478 -13.74 -24.06 -9.94
C GLU A 478 -12.80 -23.27 -10.86
N ASP A 479 -13.21 -23.01 -12.11
CA ASP A 479 -12.50 -22.07 -12.98
C ASP A 479 -12.78 -20.62 -12.52
N LEU A 480 -11.79 -20.01 -11.86
CA LEU A 480 -11.89 -18.65 -11.35
C LEU A 480 -11.45 -17.60 -12.36
N ARG A 481 -11.23 -17.96 -13.63
CA ARG A 481 -10.78 -17.02 -14.65
C ARG A 481 -11.69 -15.79 -14.76
N TRP A 482 -12.99 -15.99 -14.68
CA TRP A 482 -13.97 -14.90 -14.68
C TRP A 482 -13.78 -13.93 -13.51
N PHE A 483 -13.40 -14.43 -12.33
CA PHE A 483 -13.22 -13.66 -11.10
C PHE A 483 -12.01 -12.73 -11.23
N PHE A 484 -10.85 -13.28 -11.63
CA PHE A 484 -9.62 -12.52 -11.82
C PHE A 484 -9.73 -11.55 -13.01
N ALA A 485 -10.36 -11.96 -14.11
CA ALA A 485 -10.67 -11.06 -15.23
C ALA A 485 -11.46 -9.82 -14.77
N GLN A 486 -12.46 -10.04 -13.92
CA GLN A 486 -13.38 -9.00 -13.48
C GLN A 486 -12.78 -8.08 -12.40
N TRP A 487 -12.11 -8.65 -11.40
CA TRP A 487 -11.73 -7.92 -10.19
C TRP A 487 -10.28 -7.46 -10.18
N VAL A 488 -9.41 -8.16 -10.90
CA VAL A 488 -7.97 -7.89 -10.92
C VAL A 488 -7.57 -7.16 -12.21
N GLU A 489 -8.08 -7.60 -13.36
CA GLU A 489 -7.65 -7.11 -14.67
C GLU A 489 -8.52 -5.99 -15.26
N ARG A 490 -9.68 -5.72 -14.67
CA ARG A 490 -10.61 -4.66 -15.13
C ARG A 490 -10.63 -3.47 -14.15
N PRO A 491 -10.59 -2.21 -14.64
CA PRO A 491 -10.85 -1.05 -13.79
C PRO A 491 -12.34 -0.97 -13.41
N GLY A 492 -12.66 -0.20 -12.37
CA GLY A 492 -14.03 0.03 -11.93
C GLY A 492 -14.45 -0.81 -10.73
N ALA A 493 -15.70 -0.58 -10.32
CA ALA A 493 -16.41 -1.33 -9.30
C ALA A 493 -17.92 -1.20 -9.56
N PRO A 494 -18.75 -2.18 -9.16
CA PRO A 494 -20.19 -2.09 -9.35
C PRO A 494 -20.79 -0.99 -8.49
N ALA A 495 -21.89 -0.39 -8.96
CA ALA A 495 -22.71 0.52 -8.17
C ALA A 495 -24.11 -0.09 -8.06
N LEU A 496 -24.46 -0.55 -6.86
CA LEU A 496 -25.77 -1.14 -6.57
C LEU A 496 -26.77 -0.06 -6.20
N LYS A 497 -28.01 -0.18 -6.68
CA LYS A 497 -29.14 0.65 -6.26
C LYS A 497 -30.40 -0.20 -6.13
N VAL A 498 -31.28 0.17 -5.21
CA VAL A 498 -32.67 -0.30 -5.25
C VAL A 498 -33.41 0.57 -6.25
N ARG A 499 -33.99 -0.03 -7.30
CA ARG A 499 -34.75 0.70 -8.32
C ARG A 499 -36.20 0.88 -7.88
N ASP A 500 -36.87 -0.23 -7.59
CA ASP A 500 -38.29 -0.27 -7.25
C ASP A 500 -38.64 -1.52 -6.41
N ILE A 501 -39.87 -1.52 -5.91
CA ILE A 501 -40.46 -2.57 -5.09
C ILE A 501 -41.75 -2.99 -5.78
N SER A 502 -41.95 -4.29 -5.97
CA SER A 502 -43.18 -4.87 -6.52
C SER A 502 -43.88 -5.73 -5.49
N PHE A 503 -45.21 -5.62 -5.42
CA PHE A 503 -46.06 -6.41 -4.52
C PHE A 503 -46.79 -7.48 -5.32
N HIS A 504 -46.71 -8.73 -4.90
CA HIS A 504 -47.41 -9.85 -5.53
C HIS A 504 -48.58 -10.28 -4.64
N PHE A 505 -49.80 -10.28 -5.20
CA PHE A 505 -51.03 -10.64 -4.49
C PHE A 505 -51.61 -11.95 -5.03
N ALA A 506 -52.16 -12.78 -4.13
CA ALA A 506 -52.88 -13.99 -4.50
C ALA A 506 -54.03 -13.67 -5.46
N SER A 507 -54.15 -14.42 -6.56
CA SER A 507 -55.35 -14.36 -7.38
C SER A 507 -56.47 -15.16 -6.71
N GLY A 508 -57.40 -14.48 -6.02
CA GLY A 508 -58.67 -15.11 -5.62
C GLY A 508 -59.26 -14.80 -4.24
N ARG A 509 -58.70 -13.91 -3.41
CA ARG A 509 -59.34 -13.53 -2.13
C ARG A 509 -59.82 -12.08 -2.16
N LYS A 510 -61.11 -11.88 -2.49
CA LYS A 510 -61.77 -10.57 -2.58
C LYS A 510 -62.41 -10.13 -1.25
N ASP A 511 -62.17 -10.86 -0.16
CA ASP A 511 -63.05 -10.86 1.02
C ASP A 511 -62.32 -10.41 2.32
N LEU A 512 -61.07 -9.95 2.24
CA LEU A 512 -60.31 -9.39 3.37
C LEU A 512 -60.18 -7.86 3.25
N PRO A 513 -60.17 -7.13 4.38
CA PRO A 513 -59.96 -5.68 4.37
C PRO A 513 -58.51 -5.37 4.02
N GLY A 514 -58.29 -5.05 2.73
CA GLY A 514 -56.98 -4.73 2.15
C GLY A 514 -56.25 -5.97 1.63
N PRO A 515 -55.71 -5.95 0.39
CA PRO A 515 -54.92 -7.07 -0.11
C PRO A 515 -53.57 -7.07 0.63
N ILE A 516 -53.32 -8.07 1.46
CA ILE A 516 -51.98 -8.35 2.00
C ILE A 516 -51.20 -9.05 0.87
N PRO A 517 -50.00 -8.58 0.49
CA PRO A 517 -49.20 -9.25 -0.52
C PRO A 517 -48.84 -10.67 -0.05
N GLU A 518 -48.77 -11.64 -0.96
CA GLU A 518 -48.17 -12.96 -0.68
C GLU A 518 -46.65 -12.86 -0.61
N SER A 519 -46.06 -11.97 -1.41
CA SER A 519 -44.63 -11.69 -1.42
C SER A 519 -44.33 -10.29 -1.93
N VAL A 520 -43.15 -9.79 -1.57
CA VAL A 520 -42.63 -8.51 -2.03
C VAL A 520 -41.32 -8.74 -2.75
N THR A 521 -41.13 -8.13 -3.91
CA THR A 521 -39.89 -8.23 -4.68
C THR A 521 -39.18 -6.89 -4.64
N VAL A 522 -37.95 -6.89 -4.13
CA VAL A 522 -37.02 -5.76 -4.15
C VAL A 522 -36.13 -5.90 -5.38
N HIS A 523 -36.15 -4.91 -6.28
CA HIS A 523 -35.35 -4.95 -7.51
C HIS A 523 -34.04 -4.18 -7.33
N ILE A 524 -32.95 -4.94 -7.24
CA ILE A 524 -31.60 -4.38 -7.13
C ILE A 524 -31.00 -4.27 -8.53
N VAL A 525 -30.46 -3.12 -8.90
CA VAL A 525 -29.91 -2.87 -10.23
C VAL A 525 -28.43 -2.49 -10.20
N GLN A 526 -27.75 -2.78 -11.31
CA GLN A 526 -26.35 -2.44 -11.56
C GLN A 526 -26.23 -1.50 -12.75
N ARG A 527 -25.22 -0.63 -12.72
CA ARG A 527 -24.79 0.13 -13.91
C ARG A 527 -23.81 -0.70 -14.74
N GLU A 528 -23.88 -0.59 -16.07
CA GLU A 528 -22.89 -1.19 -16.96
C GLU A 528 -21.46 -0.62 -16.71
N PRO A 529 -20.40 -1.44 -16.84
CA PRO A 529 -20.45 -2.89 -17.07
C PRO A 529 -20.92 -3.63 -15.82
N TRP A 530 -21.77 -4.64 -15.99
CA TRP A 530 -22.28 -5.44 -14.87
C TRP A 530 -21.16 -6.29 -14.26
N TYR A 531 -21.29 -6.55 -12.97
CA TYR A 531 -20.38 -7.41 -12.22
C TYR A 531 -21.15 -8.64 -11.77
N ARG A 532 -20.47 -9.79 -11.80
CA ARG A 532 -20.85 -10.97 -11.03
C ARG A 532 -20.36 -10.77 -9.59
N LEU A 533 -21.27 -10.65 -8.62
CA LEU A 533 -20.94 -10.46 -7.20
C LEU A 533 -21.93 -11.15 -6.27
N ARG A 534 -21.44 -11.56 -5.10
CA ARG A 534 -22.23 -12.06 -3.96
C ARG A 534 -22.29 -10.99 -2.87
N PHE A 535 -23.47 -10.78 -2.30
CA PHE A 535 -23.62 -9.95 -1.11
C PHE A 535 -24.74 -10.47 -0.20
N PRO A 536 -24.63 -10.28 1.12
CA PRO A 536 -25.69 -10.63 2.05
C PRO A 536 -26.83 -9.61 1.99
N ILE A 537 -28.05 -10.08 2.24
CA ILE A 537 -29.20 -9.26 2.61
C ILE A 537 -29.71 -9.69 3.98
N TRP A 538 -30.14 -8.74 4.79
CA TRP A 538 -30.81 -9.00 6.07
C TRP A 538 -32.27 -8.56 5.95
N ILE A 539 -33.18 -9.48 6.18
CA ILE A 539 -34.61 -9.27 6.13
C ILE A 539 -35.10 -9.26 7.58
N GLU A 540 -35.37 -8.07 8.09
CA GLU A 540 -35.96 -7.88 9.41
C GLU A 540 -37.48 -8.01 9.28
N LEU A 541 -38.06 -8.95 10.02
CA LEU A 541 -39.49 -9.23 10.06
C LEU A 541 -40.17 -8.39 11.13
N SER A 542 -41.49 -8.21 11.00
CA SER A 542 -42.31 -7.42 11.93
C SER A 542 -42.31 -7.93 13.37
N ASP A 543 -41.97 -9.19 13.62
CA ASP A 543 -41.80 -9.80 14.95
C ASP A 543 -40.40 -9.61 15.54
N GLY A 544 -39.49 -8.93 14.83
CA GLY A 544 -38.10 -8.70 15.21
C GLY A 544 -37.12 -9.79 14.78
N ALA A 545 -37.58 -10.90 14.18
CA ALA A 545 -36.69 -11.91 13.63
C ALA A 545 -35.89 -11.35 12.43
N VAL A 546 -34.63 -11.78 12.28
CA VAL A 546 -33.76 -11.37 11.17
C VAL A 546 -33.35 -12.58 10.35
N GLU A 547 -33.84 -12.66 9.12
CA GLU A 547 -33.43 -13.67 8.15
C GLU A 547 -32.26 -13.15 7.31
N LYS A 548 -31.15 -13.89 7.25
CA LYS A 548 -29.98 -13.55 6.43
C LYS A 548 -29.94 -14.43 5.19
N ARG A 549 -29.84 -13.82 4.00
CA ARG A 549 -29.69 -14.54 2.73
C ARG A 549 -28.49 -14.01 1.96
N THR A 550 -27.86 -14.85 1.14
CA THR A 550 -26.86 -14.41 0.16
C THR A 550 -27.53 -14.26 -1.19
N VAL A 551 -27.29 -13.14 -1.85
CA VAL A 551 -27.79 -12.84 -3.20
C VAL A 551 -26.61 -12.84 -4.17
N GLU A 552 -26.80 -13.47 -5.32
CA GLU A 552 -25.91 -13.38 -6.47
C GLU A 552 -26.53 -12.45 -7.51
N ALA A 553 -25.75 -11.44 -7.92
CA ALA A 553 -26.09 -10.55 -9.01
C ALA A 553 -25.06 -10.73 -10.13
N ASP A 554 -25.50 -10.93 -11.37
CA ASP A 554 -24.65 -11.14 -12.55
C ASP A 554 -25.12 -10.36 -13.80
N GLY A 555 -26.19 -9.57 -13.65
CA GLY A 555 -26.81 -8.82 -14.73
C GLY A 555 -27.26 -7.41 -14.33
N PRO A 556 -28.04 -6.74 -15.19
CA PRO A 556 -28.53 -5.38 -14.96
C PRO A 556 -29.49 -5.27 -13.77
N GLU A 557 -30.18 -6.36 -13.45
CA GLU A 557 -31.22 -6.40 -12.43
C GLU A 557 -31.19 -7.74 -11.70
N THR A 558 -31.45 -7.71 -10.40
CA THR A 558 -31.51 -8.85 -9.51
C THR A 558 -32.75 -8.72 -8.63
N PRO A 559 -33.84 -9.42 -8.97
CA PRO A 559 -35.05 -9.40 -8.17
C PRO A 559 -34.86 -10.26 -6.91
N VAL A 560 -35.19 -9.70 -5.75
CA VAL A 560 -35.09 -10.38 -4.45
C VAL A 560 -36.47 -10.46 -3.83
N THR A 561 -37.04 -11.67 -3.78
CA THR A 561 -38.33 -11.91 -3.14
C THR A 561 -38.17 -12.07 -1.63
N VAL A 562 -38.89 -11.25 -0.88
CA VAL A 562 -38.93 -11.23 0.60
C VAL A 562 -40.35 -11.52 1.11
N PRO A 563 -40.49 -12.02 2.35
CA PRO A 563 -41.80 -12.26 2.96
C PRO A 563 -42.62 -10.97 3.07
N PRO A 564 -43.96 -11.05 3.01
CA PRO A 564 -44.83 -9.87 3.03
C PRO A 564 -44.88 -9.16 4.38
N HIS A 565 -44.44 -9.83 5.44
CA HIS A 565 -44.31 -9.30 6.79
C HIS A 565 -42.89 -8.81 7.10
N ALA A 566 -42.02 -8.69 6.08
CA ALA A 566 -40.75 -7.99 6.19
C ALA A 566 -41.02 -6.51 6.44
N TRP A 567 -40.36 -5.94 7.44
CA TRP A 567 -40.46 -4.53 7.78
C TRP A 567 -39.26 -3.74 7.26
N ARG A 568 -38.09 -4.38 7.17
CA ARG A 568 -36.86 -3.79 6.62
C ARG A 568 -36.02 -4.83 5.89
N VAL A 569 -35.46 -4.45 4.74
CA VAL A 569 -34.47 -5.24 4.00
C VAL A 569 -33.20 -4.42 3.87
N ARG A 570 -32.09 -4.89 4.45
CA ARG A 570 -30.77 -4.26 4.37
C ARG A 570 -29.89 -5.02 3.39
N ILE A 571 -29.32 -4.33 2.43
CA ILE A 571 -28.46 -4.87 1.38
C ILE A 571 -27.01 -4.60 1.76
N ASP A 572 -26.24 -5.67 1.89
CA ASP A 572 -24.85 -5.69 2.31
C ASP A 572 -24.53 -4.78 3.52
N PRO A 573 -25.19 -4.99 4.67
CA PRO A 573 -25.06 -4.13 5.85
C PRO A 573 -23.67 -4.13 6.48
N ASP A 574 -22.85 -5.14 6.16
CA ASP A 574 -21.51 -5.36 6.72
C ASP A 574 -20.39 -5.12 5.70
N TYR A 575 -20.70 -4.57 4.52
CA TYR A 575 -19.74 -4.21 3.48
C TYR A 575 -18.91 -5.40 2.98
N GLU A 576 -19.55 -6.57 2.81
CA GLU A 576 -18.92 -7.79 2.32
C GLU A 576 -18.57 -7.70 0.81
N ALA A 577 -19.31 -6.89 0.04
CA ALA A 577 -19.09 -6.74 -1.38
C ALA A 577 -18.41 -5.41 -1.72
N PHE A 578 -17.31 -5.49 -2.46
CA PHE A 578 -16.66 -4.30 -3.00
C PHE A 578 -17.56 -3.62 -4.02
N ARG A 579 -17.92 -2.37 -3.74
CA ARG A 579 -18.76 -1.54 -4.61
C ARG A 579 -18.31 -0.09 -4.57
N ARG A 580 -18.58 0.63 -5.66
CA ARG A 580 -18.47 2.08 -5.68
C ARG A 580 -19.67 2.68 -4.97
N MET A 581 -19.39 3.42 -3.90
CA MET A 581 -20.40 4.25 -3.24
C MET A 581 -20.40 5.65 -3.88
N PRO A 582 -21.57 6.18 -4.28
CA PRO A 582 -21.67 7.56 -4.72
C PRO A 582 -21.19 8.53 -3.63
N ARG A 583 -20.48 9.59 -3.99
CA ARG A 583 -20.00 10.60 -3.01
C ARG A 583 -21.14 11.26 -2.23
N SER A 584 -22.34 11.35 -2.83
CA SER A 584 -23.57 11.80 -2.18
C SER A 584 -24.02 10.91 -1.03
N ASP A 585 -23.64 9.63 -1.08
CA ASP A 585 -24.15 8.60 -0.19
C ASP A 585 -23.22 8.41 1.02
N LEU A 586 -22.00 8.96 0.98
CA LEU A 586 -21.03 8.90 2.08
C LEU A 586 -21.43 9.81 3.26
N PRO A 587 -20.82 9.70 4.45
CA PRO A 587 -20.90 10.75 5.45
C PRO A 587 -20.24 12.04 4.94
N PRO A 588 -20.72 13.25 5.31
CA PRO A 588 -19.99 14.46 5.04
C PRO A 588 -18.69 14.44 5.85
N ILE A 589 -17.53 14.44 5.20
CA ILE A 589 -16.22 14.31 5.84
C ILE A 589 -15.19 15.24 5.18
N LEU A 590 -14.14 15.60 5.90
CA LEU A 590 -13.08 16.48 5.38
C LEU A 590 -12.42 15.89 4.11
N ASN A 591 -12.26 14.58 4.00
CA ASN A 591 -11.64 13.99 2.80
C ASN A 591 -12.46 14.20 1.51
N LEU A 592 -13.77 14.43 1.61
CA LEU A 592 -14.58 14.84 0.45
C LEU A 592 -14.20 16.23 -0.04
N LEU A 593 -13.83 17.14 0.87
CA LEU A 593 -13.30 18.46 0.51
C LEU A 593 -11.91 18.37 -0.10
N VAL A 594 -11.02 17.59 0.53
CA VAL A 594 -9.61 17.47 0.08
C VAL A 594 -9.53 16.89 -1.34
N THR A 595 -10.47 16.02 -1.71
CA THR A 595 -10.53 15.38 -3.03
C THR A 595 -11.49 16.06 -4.00
N ASP A 596 -12.16 17.14 -3.60
CA ASP A 596 -13.00 17.91 -4.52
C ASP A 596 -12.11 18.69 -5.51
N GLU A 597 -12.43 18.57 -6.80
CA GLU A 597 -11.78 19.30 -7.89
C GLU A 597 -12.09 20.80 -7.79
N GLN A 598 -13.26 21.17 -7.26
CA GLN A 598 -13.62 22.55 -6.99
C GLN A 598 -13.72 22.73 -5.48
N ARG A 599 -12.80 23.52 -4.93
CA ARG A 599 -12.84 23.83 -3.50
C ARG A 599 -12.44 25.26 -3.20
N THR A 600 -13.09 25.81 -2.19
CA THR A 600 -12.86 27.18 -1.72
C THR A 600 -12.47 27.15 -0.24
N VAL A 601 -11.39 27.85 0.12
CA VAL A 601 -10.99 28.08 1.50
C VAL A 601 -11.35 29.51 1.87
N VAL A 602 -12.12 29.69 2.94
CA VAL A 602 -12.52 31.00 3.46
C VAL A 602 -11.77 31.29 4.74
N LEU A 603 -10.79 32.18 4.67
CA LEU A 603 -10.00 32.66 5.80
C LEU A 603 -10.78 33.65 6.66
N PRO A 604 -10.42 33.80 7.95
CA PRO A 604 -10.99 34.83 8.82
C PRO A 604 -10.88 36.23 8.19
N ALA A 605 -11.97 37.00 8.25
CA ALA A 605 -12.02 38.39 7.80
C ALA A 605 -11.21 39.29 8.75
N THR A 606 -11.34 39.06 10.07
CA THR A 606 -10.72 39.83 11.14
C THR A 606 -9.78 38.97 11.99
N GLY A 607 -9.04 39.60 12.91
CA GLY A 607 -8.08 38.94 13.82
C GLY A 607 -6.64 39.40 13.63
N THR A 608 -5.87 39.31 14.71
CA THR A 608 -4.43 39.55 14.75
C THR A 608 -3.67 38.55 13.88
N GLU A 609 -2.39 38.84 13.61
CA GLU A 609 -1.53 37.92 12.85
C GLU A 609 -1.38 36.56 13.55
N ALA A 610 -1.18 36.56 14.87
CA ALA A 610 -1.08 35.33 15.66
C ALA A 610 -2.37 34.48 15.63
N GLU A 611 -3.54 35.11 15.60
CA GLU A 611 -4.83 34.43 15.48
C GLU A 611 -5.04 33.85 14.07
N ARG A 612 -4.51 34.51 13.03
CA ARG A 612 -4.69 34.09 11.62
C ARG A 612 -3.64 33.10 11.14
N ALA A 613 -2.43 33.11 11.70
CA ALA A 613 -1.31 32.29 11.22
C ALA A 613 -1.62 30.78 11.12
N PRO A 614 -2.26 30.14 12.12
CA PRO A 614 -2.60 28.71 12.01
C PRO A 614 -3.57 28.40 10.86
N TYR A 615 -4.48 29.33 10.55
CA TYR A 615 -5.44 29.17 9.46
C TYR A 615 -4.81 29.43 8.09
N GLN A 616 -3.89 30.39 8.01
CA GLN A 616 -3.11 30.64 6.79
C GLN A 616 -2.28 29.41 6.40
N ASP A 617 -1.60 28.78 7.37
CA ASP A 617 -0.82 27.56 7.14
C ASP A 617 -1.68 26.39 6.60
N ILE A 618 -2.93 26.25 7.05
CA ILE A 618 -3.86 25.26 6.50
C ILE A 618 -4.20 25.58 5.03
N ALA A 619 -4.50 26.85 4.73
CA ALA A 619 -4.83 27.28 3.38
C ALA A 619 -3.65 27.08 2.42
N ASP A 620 -2.45 27.42 2.86
CA ASP A 620 -1.21 27.27 2.08
C ASP A 620 -0.91 25.79 1.80
N ARG A 621 -1.09 24.89 2.78
CA ARG A 621 -0.94 23.44 2.56
C ARG A 621 -1.95 22.88 1.55
N LEU A 622 -3.20 23.32 1.59
CA LEU A 622 -4.23 22.91 0.61
C LEU A 622 -3.95 23.44 -0.80
N ALA A 623 -3.43 24.67 -0.91
CA ALA A 623 -3.00 25.24 -2.18
C ALA A 623 -1.73 24.56 -2.72
N GLY A 624 -0.78 24.24 -1.85
CA GLY A 624 0.50 23.59 -2.16
C GLY A 624 0.36 22.14 -2.62
N THR A 625 -0.77 21.48 -2.35
CA THR A 625 -1.06 20.10 -2.79
C THR A 625 -0.99 19.95 -4.33
N ARG A 626 -1.08 21.06 -5.09
CA ARG A 626 -0.88 21.16 -6.56
C ARG A 626 0.47 20.64 -7.07
N ALA A 627 1.56 20.82 -6.33
CA ALA A 627 2.92 20.59 -6.85
C ALA A 627 3.29 19.11 -7.02
N SER A 628 2.49 18.19 -6.48
CA SER A 628 2.78 16.75 -6.43
C SER A 628 1.89 15.87 -7.31
N GLN A 629 0.87 16.43 -7.99
CA GLN A 629 -0.08 15.67 -8.83
C GLN A 629 -0.04 16.15 -10.29
N ALA A 630 0.22 15.23 -11.21
CA ALA A 630 0.33 15.50 -12.64
C ALA A 630 -1.04 15.85 -13.27
N SER A 631 -1.26 17.15 -13.46
CA SER A 631 -2.18 17.82 -14.42
C SER A 631 -3.71 17.72 -14.26
N SER A 632 -4.34 18.90 -14.44
CA SER A 632 -5.76 19.21 -14.77
C SER A 632 -6.79 19.56 -13.68
N ALA A 633 -6.50 19.47 -12.38
CA ALA A 633 -7.46 19.90 -11.35
C ALA A 633 -7.58 21.46 -11.25
N PRO A 634 -8.79 22.04 -11.10
CA PRO A 634 -8.98 23.47 -10.81
C PRO A 634 -8.27 23.90 -9.51
N ALA A 635 -7.81 25.16 -9.47
CA ALA A 635 -7.10 25.71 -8.31
C ALA A 635 -8.03 25.84 -7.08
N THR A 636 -7.47 25.60 -5.88
CA THR A 636 -8.15 25.97 -4.62
C THR A 636 -8.32 27.48 -4.59
N GLU A 637 -9.56 27.96 -4.57
CA GLU A 637 -9.84 29.38 -4.43
C GLU A 637 -9.69 29.77 -2.95
N ILE A 638 -8.87 30.77 -2.66
CA ILE A 638 -8.72 31.30 -1.29
C ILE A 638 -9.42 32.66 -1.25
N LEU A 639 -10.41 32.77 -0.36
CA LEU A 639 -11.17 33.98 -0.10
C LEU A 639 -10.93 34.44 1.33
N ARG A 640 -10.99 35.75 1.54
CA ARG A 640 -11.19 36.31 2.89
C ARG A 640 -12.68 36.37 3.19
N GLY A 641 -13.06 36.22 4.45
CA GLY A 641 -14.46 36.14 4.87
C GLY A 641 -15.31 37.36 4.52
N ASP A 642 -14.71 38.54 4.33
CA ASP A 642 -15.37 39.77 3.86
C ASP A 642 -15.65 39.78 2.34
N ALA A 643 -14.86 39.04 1.56
CA ALA A 643 -15.06 38.85 0.12
C ALA A 643 -15.93 37.61 -0.21
N PHE A 644 -16.41 36.89 0.80
CA PHE A 644 -17.21 35.69 0.65
C PHE A 644 -18.65 36.02 0.20
N SER A 645 -19.12 35.33 -0.84
CA SER A 645 -20.51 35.29 -1.24
C SER A 645 -20.89 33.85 -1.60
N ALA A 646 -22.06 33.39 -1.15
CA ALA A 646 -22.52 32.03 -1.39
C ALA A 646 -22.67 31.71 -2.89
N ASP A 647 -22.98 32.71 -3.71
CA ASP A 647 -23.16 32.56 -5.16
C ASP A 647 -21.85 32.32 -5.92
N ARG A 648 -20.70 32.57 -5.27
CA ARG A 648 -19.37 32.41 -5.86
C ARG A 648 -18.79 31.01 -5.67
N VAL A 649 -19.36 30.18 -4.80
CA VAL A 649 -18.78 28.89 -4.44
C VAL A 649 -19.44 27.76 -5.23
N GLY A 650 -18.70 27.23 -6.21
CA GLY A 650 -19.16 26.13 -7.07
C GLY A 650 -18.94 24.71 -6.51
N GLY A 651 -18.15 24.57 -5.44
CA GLY A 651 -17.67 23.27 -4.93
C GLY A 651 -17.64 23.15 -3.40
N SER A 652 -16.83 22.23 -2.87
CA SER A 652 -16.69 22.06 -1.41
C SER A 652 -16.01 23.26 -0.75
N MET A 653 -16.34 23.55 0.51
CA MET A 653 -15.84 24.74 1.19
C MET A 653 -15.21 24.44 2.54
N LEU A 654 -14.05 25.05 2.82
CA LEU A 654 -13.40 25.03 4.13
C LEU A 654 -13.47 26.42 4.75
N ILE A 655 -14.26 26.58 5.80
CA ILE A 655 -14.34 27.79 6.59
C ILE A 655 -13.36 27.67 7.76
N LEU A 656 -12.47 28.64 7.87
CA LEU A 656 -11.46 28.69 8.92
C LEU A 656 -11.81 29.79 9.92
N GLY A 657 -11.85 29.45 11.21
CA GLY A 657 -12.19 30.37 12.29
C GLY A 657 -13.67 30.35 12.71
N GLY A 658 -13.94 31.05 13.82
CA GLY A 658 -15.26 31.11 14.46
C GLY A 658 -16.13 32.27 13.98
N PRO A 659 -17.37 32.37 14.49
CA PRO A 659 -18.37 33.30 14.00
C PRO A 659 -18.02 34.78 14.20
N ALA A 660 -17.21 35.10 15.21
CA ALA A 660 -16.73 36.46 15.43
C ALA A 660 -15.70 36.93 14.37
N ALA A 661 -14.92 36.00 13.82
CA ALA A 661 -13.82 36.30 12.91
C ALA A 661 -14.14 36.00 11.44
N ASN A 662 -15.08 35.10 11.18
CA ASN A 662 -15.45 34.66 9.85
C ASN A 662 -16.97 34.58 9.67
N PRO A 663 -17.60 35.53 8.95
CA PRO A 663 -19.06 35.55 8.76
C PRO A 663 -19.57 34.37 7.92
N ALA A 664 -18.70 33.66 7.19
CA ALA A 664 -19.08 32.48 6.41
C ALA A 664 -19.54 31.29 7.27
N THR A 665 -19.24 31.30 8.58
CA THR A 665 -19.71 30.28 9.55
C THR A 665 -21.22 30.12 9.58
N GLY A 666 -21.99 31.19 9.38
CA GLY A 666 -23.46 31.10 9.31
C GLY A 666 -23.98 30.26 8.13
N TRP A 667 -23.16 30.05 7.09
CA TRP A 667 -23.51 29.12 6.01
C TRP A 667 -23.27 27.66 6.41
N ALA A 668 -22.26 27.39 7.23
CA ALA A 668 -22.06 26.07 7.82
C ALA A 668 -23.21 25.71 8.77
N GLU A 669 -23.72 26.64 9.58
CA GLU A 669 -24.90 26.38 10.43
C GLU A 669 -26.11 25.97 9.59
N ARG A 670 -26.36 26.65 8.47
CA ARG A 670 -27.42 26.24 7.52
C ARG A 670 -27.18 24.85 6.92
N ALA A 671 -25.93 24.52 6.61
CA ALA A 671 -25.56 23.22 6.06
C ALA A 671 -25.66 22.08 7.10
N CYS A 672 -25.39 22.37 8.37
CA CYS A 672 -25.44 21.40 9.47
C CYS A 672 -26.84 21.27 10.11
N GLY A 673 -27.73 22.25 9.89
CA GLY A 673 -29.02 22.32 10.57
C GLY A 673 -28.84 22.43 12.09
N ASP A 674 -29.75 21.83 12.85
CA ASP A 674 -29.74 21.90 14.32
C ASP A 674 -28.61 21.08 14.99
N ARG A 675 -27.82 20.36 14.20
CA ARG A 675 -26.72 19.52 14.71
C ARG A 675 -25.54 20.32 15.22
N VAL A 676 -25.28 21.50 14.66
CA VAL A 676 -24.09 22.29 15.00
C VAL A 676 -24.45 23.75 15.20
N ARG A 677 -23.93 24.33 16.27
CA ARG A 677 -24.04 25.76 16.56
C ARG A 677 -22.68 26.33 16.93
N PHE A 678 -22.32 27.48 16.34
CA PHE A 678 -21.07 28.16 16.63
C PHE A 678 -21.35 29.44 17.42
N GLU A 679 -20.61 29.64 18.50
CA GLU A 679 -20.63 30.88 19.30
C GLU A 679 -19.18 31.38 19.47
N PRO A 680 -18.93 32.64 19.85
CA PRO A 680 -17.58 33.20 19.93
C PRO A 680 -16.62 32.48 20.90
N ASP A 681 -17.17 31.87 21.95
CA ASP A 681 -16.44 31.28 23.07
C ASP A 681 -16.80 29.81 23.33
N ARG A 682 -17.66 29.21 22.50
CA ARG A 682 -18.09 27.81 22.58
C ARG A 682 -18.67 27.29 21.26
N PHE A 683 -18.87 25.99 21.18
CA PHE A 683 -19.63 25.36 20.09
C PHE A 683 -20.44 24.18 20.61
N THR A 684 -21.52 23.85 19.91
CA THR A 684 -22.38 22.70 20.24
C THR A 684 -22.41 21.75 19.05
N VAL A 685 -22.30 20.44 19.31
CA VAL A 685 -22.43 19.37 18.31
C VAL A 685 -23.36 18.29 18.86
N ASP A 686 -24.41 17.95 18.11
CA ASP A 686 -25.47 16.99 18.47
C ASP A 686 -25.99 17.19 19.92
N GLY A 687 -26.24 18.46 20.28
CA GLY A 687 -26.77 18.85 21.60
C GLY A 687 -25.73 18.91 22.73
N GLN A 688 -24.48 18.50 22.50
CA GLN A 688 -23.40 18.61 23.48
C GLN A 688 -22.57 19.87 23.28
N THR A 689 -22.45 20.70 24.32
CA THR A 689 -21.69 21.94 24.30
C THR A 689 -20.25 21.76 24.78
N TYR A 690 -19.32 22.43 24.11
CA TYR A 690 -17.90 22.43 24.41
C TYR A 690 -17.38 23.87 24.52
N GLU A 691 -16.70 24.15 25.63
CA GLU A 691 -16.18 25.48 25.97
C GLU A 691 -14.76 25.38 26.55
N GLY A 692 -14.04 26.50 26.55
CA GLY A 692 -12.69 26.63 27.10
C GLY A 692 -11.59 26.72 26.04
N ALA A 693 -10.53 27.48 26.35
CA ALA A 693 -9.49 27.87 25.41
C ALA A 693 -8.74 26.70 24.74
N GLY A 694 -8.75 25.51 25.35
CA GLY A 694 -8.12 24.30 24.80
C GLY A 694 -8.94 23.58 23.72
N MET A 695 -10.17 24.00 23.45
CA MET A 695 -11.09 23.28 22.56
C MET A 695 -10.93 23.65 21.09
N VAL A 696 -11.06 22.66 20.22
CA VAL A 696 -11.09 22.82 18.76
C VAL A 696 -12.13 21.88 18.15
N LEU A 697 -12.87 22.37 17.16
CA LEU A 697 -13.84 21.62 16.37
C LEU A 697 -13.37 21.52 14.91
N LEU A 698 -13.37 20.30 14.38
CA LEU A 698 -13.43 20.03 12.95
C LEU A 698 -14.80 19.41 12.66
N VAL A 699 -15.57 20.00 11.75
CA VAL A 699 -16.89 19.46 11.39
C VAL A 699 -17.18 19.64 9.91
N SER A 700 -17.75 18.62 9.28
CA SER A 700 -18.15 18.59 7.88
C SER A 700 -19.65 18.30 7.77
N CYS A 701 -20.36 19.12 7.02
CA CYS A 701 -21.79 19.00 6.76
C CYS A 701 -22.07 18.99 5.26
N ARG A 702 -23.28 18.60 4.85
CA ARG A 702 -23.64 18.50 3.43
C ARG A 702 -23.85 19.88 2.83
N HIS A 703 -23.25 20.10 1.67
CA HIS A 703 -23.43 21.34 0.94
C HIS A 703 -24.88 21.50 0.45
N PRO A 704 -25.55 22.64 0.67
CA PRO A 704 -26.98 22.81 0.33
C PRO A 704 -27.34 22.58 -1.15
N THR A 705 -26.41 22.85 -2.07
CA THR A 705 -26.60 22.65 -3.52
C THR A 705 -26.35 21.21 -4.02
N GLY A 706 -26.07 20.25 -3.13
CA GLY A 706 -26.02 18.82 -3.44
C GLY A 706 -24.71 18.32 -4.08
N GLY A 707 -24.75 17.11 -4.66
CA GLY A 707 -23.66 16.54 -5.48
C GLY A 707 -22.50 15.89 -4.72
N GLY A 708 -22.67 15.52 -3.45
CA GLY A 708 -21.60 14.92 -2.63
C GLY A 708 -20.55 15.91 -2.12
N ARG A 709 -20.78 17.21 -2.33
CA ARG A 709 -19.97 18.32 -1.82
C ARG A 709 -20.21 18.54 -0.33
N VAL A 710 -19.24 19.16 0.34
CA VAL A 710 -19.29 19.41 1.78
C VAL A 710 -18.94 20.85 2.15
N VAL A 711 -19.49 21.30 3.28
CA VAL A 711 -19.07 22.51 3.98
C VAL A 711 -18.36 22.05 5.24
N THR A 712 -17.08 22.38 5.36
CA THR A 712 -16.25 22.00 6.50
C THR A 712 -15.85 23.24 7.28
N VAL A 713 -15.93 23.18 8.60
CA VAL A 713 -15.47 24.23 9.50
C VAL A 713 -14.34 23.70 10.36
N PHE A 714 -13.26 24.46 10.46
CA PHE A 714 -12.22 24.26 11.46
C PHE A 714 -12.14 25.48 12.37
N TYR A 715 -12.53 25.30 13.63
CA TYR A 715 -12.68 26.38 14.60
C TYR A 715 -12.05 26.01 15.94
N GLY A 716 -11.00 26.72 16.35
CA GLY A 716 -10.46 26.65 17.71
C GLY A 716 -10.84 27.86 18.55
N LEU A 717 -11.08 27.62 19.84
CA LEU A 717 -11.45 28.66 20.82
C LEU A 717 -10.25 29.49 21.30
N SER A 718 -9.02 29.12 20.90
CA SER A 718 -7.82 29.96 21.08
C SER A 718 -6.77 29.69 19.98
N PRO A 719 -5.88 30.67 19.67
CA PRO A 719 -4.80 30.48 18.70
C PRO A 719 -3.87 29.31 19.04
N ALA A 720 -3.55 29.13 20.32
CA ALA A 720 -2.66 28.07 20.80
C ALA A 720 -3.27 26.67 20.57
N ALA A 721 -4.56 26.50 20.86
CA ALA A 721 -5.26 25.24 20.60
C ALA A 721 -5.39 24.96 19.10
N THR A 722 -5.76 25.98 18.30
CA THR A 722 -5.83 25.90 16.84
C THR A 722 -4.50 25.45 16.24
N ALA A 723 -3.38 26.07 16.64
CA ALA A 723 -2.05 25.72 16.14
C ALA A 723 -1.65 24.26 16.43
N LYS A 724 -1.97 23.76 17.63
CA LYS A 724 -1.70 22.36 18.01
C LYS A 724 -2.38 21.35 17.09
N VAL A 725 -3.62 21.63 16.67
CA VAL A 725 -4.44 20.73 15.85
C VAL A 725 -4.25 20.98 14.36
N ALA A 726 -4.00 22.22 13.92
CA ALA A 726 -3.83 22.58 12.51
C ALA A 726 -2.79 21.69 11.80
N ARG A 727 -1.66 21.43 12.45
CA ARG A 727 -0.61 20.53 11.91
C ARG A 727 -1.08 19.09 11.69
N LEU A 728 -2.11 18.64 12.42
CA LEU A 728 -2.68 17.30 12.36
C LEU A 728 -3.99 17.23 11.56
N LEU A 729 -4.49 18.33 11.02
CA LEU A 729 -5.85 18.41 10.46
C LEU A 729 -6.16 17.29 9.45
N PHE A 730 -5.24 17.06 8.50
CA PHE A 730 -5.42 16.08 7.43
C PHE A 730 -5.20 14.62 7.86
N PHE A 731 -4.91 14.37 9.14
CA PHE A 731 -4.99 13.02 9.75
C PHE A 731 -6.43 12.62 10.08
N TYR A 732 -7.29 13.60 10.33
CA TYR A 732 -8.62 13.39 10.86
C TYR A 732 -9.69 13.65 9.79
N GLY A 733 -9.63 12.84 8.73
CA GLY A 733 -10.41 13.07 7.50
C GLY A 733 -11.64 12.18 7.29
N TRP A 734 -11.89 11.22 8.18
CA TRP A 734 -12.85 10.12 7.96
C TRP A 734 -14.12 10.21 8.82
N GLN A 735 -14.22 11.22 9.69
CA GLN A 735 -15.39 11.46 10.52
C GLN A 735 -16.08 12.76 10.13
N SER A 736 -17.40 12.84 10.35
CA SER A 736 -18.15 14.08 10.13
C SER A 736 -17.81 15.15 11.14
N TYR A 737 -17.50 14.80 12.39
CA TYR A 737 -16.98 15.76 13.34
C TYR A 737 -15.91 15.13 14.24
N LEU A 738 -14.98 15.97 14.68
CA LEU A 738 -14.03 15.70 15.75
C LEU A 738 -13.92 16.91 16.68
N VAL A 739 -13.96 16.64 17.98
CA VAL A 739 -13.70 17.62 19.03
C VAL A 739 -12.37 17.29 19.68
N PHE A 740 -11.51 18.28 19.79
CA PHE A 740 -10.21 18.18 20.42
C PHE A 740 -10.18 19.00 21.70
N ARG A 741 -9.47 18.48 22.71
CA ARG A 741 -9.05 19.21 23.89
C ARG A 741 -7.53 19.14 23.97
N ASP A 742 -6.88 20.31 23.89
CA ASP A 742 -5.42 20.45 23.96
C ASP A 742 -4.64 19.61 22.93
N GLY A 743 -5.28 19.31 21.79
CA GLY A 743 -4.70 18.51 20.71
C GLY A 743 -5.10 17.03 20.71
N VAL A 744 -5.84 16.56 21.72
CA VAL A 744 -6.31 15.17 21.82
C VAL A 744 -7.78 15.09 21.46
N VAL A 745 -8.18 14.09 20.66
CA VAL A 745 -9.59 13.84 20.32
C VAL A 745 -10.36 13.41 21.58
N VAL A 746 -11.39 14.16 21.95
CA VAL A 746 -12.28 13.86 23.09
C VAL A 746 -13.68 13.43 22.65
N ALA A 747 -14.09 13.77 21.43
CA ALA A 747 -15.34 13.29 20.82
C ALA A 747 -15.20 13.20 19.30
N ARG A 748 -15.93 12.28 18.67
CA ARG A 748 -15.99 12.10 17.22
C ARG A 748 -17.25 11.36 16.83
N GLY A 749 -17.73 11.55 15.60
CA GLY A 749 -18.87 10.82 15.06
C GLY A 749 -19.12 11.12 13.58
N ASP A 750 -20.03 10.34 12.99
CA ASP A 750 -20.49 10.49 11.62
C ASP A 750 -21.93 11.04 11.64
N PHE A 751 -22.20 12.06 10.83
CA PHE A 751 -23.57 12.49 10.59
C PHE A 751 -24.21 11.54 9.60
N ASP A 752 -25.45 11.13 9.86
CA ASP A 752 -26.16 10.10 9.10
C ASP A 752 -26.09 10.39 7.59
N ALA A 753 -25.63 9.39 6.86
CA ALA A 753 -25.69 9.36 5.41
C ALA A 753 -26.69 8.27 5.00
N PRO A 754 -27.93 8.64 4.64
CA PRO A 754 -28.99 7.67 4.31
C PRO A 754 -28.61 6.65 3.23
N GLY A 755 -27.58 6.94 2.41
CA GLY A 755 -27.12 6.07 1.32
C GLY A 755 -26.01 5.08 1.67
N MET A 756 -25.39 5.14 2.86
CA MET A 756 -24.35 4.19 3.28
C MET A 756 -24.90 2.78 3.50
N SER A 757 -26.15 2.68 3.97
CA SER A 757 -26.90 1.44 4.03
C SER A 757 -27.93 1.43 2.89
N LEU A 758 -27.71 0.57 1.89
CA LEU A 758 -28.76 0.28 0.91
C LEU A 758 -29.86 -0.47 1.65
N GLU A 759 -30.96 0.19 1.98
CA GLU A 759 -32.07 -0.43 2.70
C GLU A 759 -33.44 -0.06 2.12
N VAL A 760 -34.38 -0.97 2.30
CA VAL A 760 -35.79 -0.78 2.01
C VAL A 760 -36.54 -0.90 3.32
N ARG A 761 -37.40 0.07 3.63
CA ARG A 761 -38.33 0.00 4.76
C ARG A 761 -39.76 -0.07 4.23
N PHE A 762 -40.54 -0.97 4.80
CA PHE A 762 -41.96 -1.10 4.51
C PHE A 762 -42.72 -0.41 5.64
N ASP A 763 -43.37 0.71 5.33
CA ASP A 763 -44.26 1.37 6.28
C ASP A 763 -45.50 0.48 6.48
N GLY A 764 -45.79 0.09 7.72
CA GLY A 764 -46.89 -0.83 8.06
C GLY A 764 -48.30 -0.25 7.94
N ARG A 765 -48.55 0.63 6.97
CA ARG A 765 -49.85 1.24 6.69
C ARG A 765 -50.54 0.64 5.48
#